data_AF-A0A6A8Q2X0-F1
#
_entry.id   AF-A0A6A8Q2X0-F1
#
_cell.length_a   1.000
_cell.length_b   1.000
_cell.length_c   1.000
_cell.angle_alpha   90.00
_cell.angle_beta   90.00
_cell.angle_gamma   90.00
#
_symmetry.space_group_name_H-M   'P 1'
#
loop_
_entity.id
_entity.type
_entity.pdbx_description
1 polymer ?
#
loop_
_entity_poly.entity_id
_entity_poly.type
_entity_poly.pdbx_seq_one_letter_code
_entity_poly.pdbx_strand_id
1 'polypeptide(L)'
;MSNQNQPKTTEQKAKRKKIIWGAFWGTAIATAVAAGIGVPLAQANHSLPKPSPLLKDSSSILSITGPDGQRLNLNYGDINKIHEIANSSKHAAEGVEKQLIKYLYEKEYEGSLWYEAVYNADKAEKDIKKLALKPIEEVKKEITKEIQDLEKKYQEQFGLQKNWEEKFLQELATDRYGKAKSKEEAIEYLLAQKLNRYAFNRYTTEVNSDFTYSELKNGIIANKDVYYTYQGKRVDIAKKGEKITLPFAIENKNYVLPKSDDKSLKIGTKDEVKIPMFVTKSFVKEYRNPLKFIKNWIERKQAITSNLNLLAHPDPKDASNPWVVTKAEIIKLLSFSAYLNESDDKVSIKQGIDAISTFKGISSLLETNEITKEQEIAAKNDSNLLRYVSSDSKSADKYGFDGFKSVLNSLKEKDPNKYMNLLSILMGDADKDKSIFKVEDKKDLFTKLKENFKKIFGDATFIDHEKKPKKFADIFNEGTESVDKENFSEKYTRYNAAIEKFINDLSEKDFNKSFGLAFRDAFSDETNGYKVSTLIKSNGNYIQVNESGILIQNVFSLDKEEVVTRLITNDLSILSKANHSDTLNTKLFNLDSIFSEILTRDYMVNDLLQQDNFKNYIKSKEYLSLEGTKRKFNDQDILNAINYEKLIRETSKYVLINGKANEIKQFIIKKFNSNLYKDYVFKDNKFILSPHEDKEILSYLFTTIVNYINTKN
;
A
#
# COMPACT_ATOMS: atom_id res chain seq x y z
N MET A 1 -58.58 -2.74 3.56
CA MET A 1 -58.49 -1.36 4.09
C MET A 1 -57.61 -1.34 5.33
N SER A 2 -56.61 -0.42 5.35
CA SER A 2 -55.86 0.20 6.47
C SER A 2 -55.26 -0.72 7.56
N ASN A 3 -53.95 -0.84 7.78
CA ASN A 3 -52.98 0.23 8.03
C ASN A 3 -51.58 -0.16 7.53
N GLN A 4 -51.25 0.23 6.29
CA GLN A 4 -49.90 0.67 5.97
C GLN A 4 -49.88 2.20 6.19
N ASN A 5 -48.78 2.74 6.71
CA ASN A 5 -48.54 4.14 7.11
C ASN A 5 -48.81 4.49 8.58
N GLN A 6 -48.00 3.96 9.50
CA GLN A 6 -47.63 4.72 10.70
C GLN A 6 -46.14 5.09 10.65
N PRO A 7 -45.78 6.38 10.79
CA PRO A 7 -44.39 6.80 10.86
C PRO A 7 -43.74 6.22 12.12
N LYS A 8 -42.75 5.33 11.93
CA LYS A 8 -41.98 4.75 13.05
C LYS A 8 -41.33 5.88 13.85
N THR A 9 -41.55 5.91 15.16
CA THR A 9 -41.06 6.96 16.06
C THR A 9 -39.53 7.01 16.08
N THR A 10 -38.98 8.19 16.36
CA THR A 10 -37.53 8.45 16.43
C THR A 10 -36.82 7.49 17.39
N GLU A 11 -37.48 7.06 18.46
CA GLU A 11 -37.00 6.03 19.39
C GLU A 11 -36.93 4.62 18.77
N GLN A 12 -37.88 4.21 17.94
CA GLN A 12 -37.88 2.87 17.32
C GLN A 12 -36.80 2.75 16.23
N LYS A 13 -36.56 3.82 15.46
CA LYS A 13 -35.43 3.88 14.50
C LYS A 13 -34.07 3.96 15.22
N ALA A 14 -33.98 4.68 16.34
CA ALA A 14 -32.80 4.72 17.19
C ALA A 14 -32.51 3.38 17.89
N LYS A 15 -33.53 2.67 18.39
CA LYS A 15 -33.41 1.33 18.99
C LYS A 15 -32.86 0.30 17.99
N ARG A 16 -33.29 0.33 16.72
CA ARG A 16 -32.77 -0.59 15.68
C ARG A 16 -31.31 -0.30 15.29
N LYS A 17 -30.91 0.98 15.20
CA LYS A 17 -29.49 1.38 15.00
C LYS A 17 -28.62 1.03 16.23
N LYS A 18 -29.14 1.19 17.45
CA LYS A 18 -28.46 0.85 18.73
C LYS A 18 -28.24 -0.66 18.90
N ILE A 19 -29.16 -1.51 18.45
CA ILE A 19 -29.02 -2.98 18.48
C ILE A 19 -27.90 -3.46 17.53
N ILE A 20 -27.77 -2.86 16.35
CA ILE A 20 -26.71 -3.21 15.39
C ILE A 20 -25.33 -2.83 15.94
N TRP A 21 -25.21 -1.65 16.58
CA TRP A 21 -23.95 -1.21 17.20
C TRP A 21 -23.60 -2.00 18.46
N GLY A 22 -24.56 -2.28 19.35
CA GLY A 22 -24.35 -3.09 20.56
C GLY A 22 -24.03 -4.55 20.26
N ALA A 23 -24.65 -5.15 19.23
CA ALA A 23 -24.33 -6.51 18.79
C ALA A 23 -22.97 -6.56 18.06
N PHE A 24 -22.67 -5.60 17.17
CA PHE A 24 -21.42 -5.55 16.41
C PHE A 24 -20.20 -5.36 17.32
N TRP A 25 -20.28 -4.43 18.29
CA TRP A 25 -19.22 -4.25 19.29
C TRP A 25 -19.24 -5.34 20.36
N GLY A 26 -20.40 -5.87 20.75
CA GLY A 26 -20.49 -7.01 21.68
C GLY A 26 -19.75 -8.24 21.17
N THR A 27 -19.89 -8.56 19.88
CA THR A 27 -19.14 -9.65 19.25
C THR A 27 -17.67 -9.27 19.01
N ALA A 28 -17.37 -8.09 18.45
CA ALA A 28 -15.99 -7.69 18.15
C ALA A 28 -15.11 -7.46 19.39
N ILE A 29 -15.66 -6.89 20.47
CA ILE A 29 -14.96 -6.66 21.75
C ILE A 29 -14.78 -7.98 22.51
N ALA A 30 -15.78 -8.87 22.52
CA ALA A 30 -15.62 -10.20 23.10
C ALA A 30 -14.49 -10.98 22.40
N THR A 31 -14.43 -10.92 21.08
CA THR A 31 -13.37 -11.53 20.26
C THR A 31 -12.00 -10.86 20.49
N ALA A 32 -11.93 -9.52 20.58
CA ALA A 32 -10.69 -8.77 20.73
C ALA A 32 -10.10 -8.79 22.15
N VAL A 33 -10.94 -8.74 23.20
CA VAL A 33 -10.51 -8.88 24.60
C VAL A 33 -9.97 -10.28 24.84
N ALA A 34 -10.59 -11.31 24.24
CA ALA A 34 -10.07 -12.67 24.31
C ALA A 34 -8.74 -12.87 23.56
N ALA A 35 -8.56 -12.19 22.40
CA ALA A 35 -7.27 -12.19 21.69
C ALA A 35 -6.16 -11.46 22.47
N GLY A 36 -6.49 -10.35 23.16
CA GLY A 36 -5.56 -9.60 24.01
C GLY A 36 -5.12 -10.34 25.28
N ILE A 37 -5.95 -11.26 25.79
CA ILE A 37 -5.60 -12.15 26.91
C ILE A 37 -4.84 -13.42 26.43
N GLY A 38 -4.91 -13.76 25.14
CA GLY A 38 -4.24 -14.93 24.53
C GLY A 38 -2.76 -14.74 24.13
N VAL A 39 -2.20 -13.55 24.27
CA VAL A 39 -0.79 -13.22 23.98
C VAL A 39 0.00 -13.14 25.31
N PRO A 40 1.13 -13.86 25.44
CA PRO A 40 1.30 -15.06 26.27
C PRO A 40 1.30 -14.84 27.81
N LEU A 41 0.48 -15.63 28.52
CA LEU A 41 0.70 -16.09 29.90
C LEU A 41 1.53 -17.39 29.97
N ALA A 42 2.14 -17.83 28.85
CA ALA A 42 2.92 -19.06 28.77
C ALA A 42 4.20 -19.08 29.63
N GLN A 43 4.57 -17.97 30.29
CA GLN A 43 5.59 -17.94 31.33
C GLN A 43 5.07 -18.26 32.74
N ALA A 44 3.76 -18.45 32.94
CA ALA A 44 3.15 -18.65 34.26
C ALA A 44 2.71 -20.11 34.56
N ASN A 45 3.26 -21.10 33.87
CA ASN A 45 2.98 -22.53 34.16
C ASN A 45 3.74 -23.10 35.37
N HIS A 46 4.40 -22.26 36.17
CA HIS A 46 4.74 -22.61 37.55
C HIS A 46 3.59 -22.18 38.46
N SER A 47 2.66 -23.12 38.71
CA SER A 47 1.66 -23.13 39.78
C SER A 47 1.46 -21.82 40.55
N LEU A 48 0.75 -20.87 39.95
CA LEU A 48 0.21 -19.75 40.71
C LEU A 48 -0.97 -20.24 41.57
N PRO A 49 -1.14 -19.71 42.80
CA PRO A 49 -2.26 -20.09 43.66
C PRO A 49 -3.57 -19.77 42.94
N LYS A 50 -4.50 -20.74 42.94
CA LYS A 50 -5.84 -20.55 42.35
C LYS A 50 -6.46 -19.29 42.95
N PRO A 51 -6.76 -18.24 42.15
CA PRO A 51 -7.38 -17.05 42.71
C PRO A 51 -8.79 -17.40 43.19
N SER A 52 -9.06 -17.09 44.46
CA SER A 52 -10.39 -17.07 45.03
C SER A 52 -10.90 -15.62 45.09
N PRO A 53 -12.16 -15.36 44.71
CA PRO A 53 -13.18 -16.35 44.39
C PRO A 53 -13.07 -16.87 42.94
N LEU A 54 -13.37 -18.16 42.76
CA LEU A 54 -13.65 -18.76 41.46
C LEU A 54 -14.81 -17.98 40.82
N LEU A 55 -14.50 -17.19 39.79
CA LEU A 55 -15.50 -16.51 38.98
C LEU A 55 -16.40 -17.58 38.35
N LYS A 56 -17.71 -17.48 38.57
CA LYS A 56 -18.68 -18.38 37.95
C LYS A 56 -18.90 -17.92 36.51
N ASP A 57 -19.39 -18.78 35.61
CA ASP A 57 -19.67 -18.39 34.22
C ASP A 57 -20.54 -17.13 34.10
N SER A 58 -21.43 -16.89 35.07
CA SER A 58 -22.29 -15.71 35.16
C SER A 58 -21.64 -14.48 35.80
N SER A 59 -20.37 -14.53 36.21
CA SER A 59 -19.67 -13.41 36.86
C SER A 59 -19.35 -12.33 35.83
N SER A 60 -19.92 -11.13 35.98
CA SER A 60 -19.65 -10.00 35.08
C SER A 60 -18.20 -9.53 35.20
N ILE A 61 -17.45 -9.56 34.10
CA ILE A 61 -16.05 -9.11 34.00
C ILE A 61 -15.95 -7.68 33.49
N LEU A 62 -16.78 -7.35 32.50
CA LEU A 62 -16.88 -5.99 31.96
C LEU A 62 -18.35 -5.64 31.80
N SER A 63 -18.79 -4.56 32.44
CA SER A 63 -20.14 -4.02 32.26
C SER A 63 -20.04 -2.72 31.48
N ILE A 64 -20.40 -2.76 30.20
CA ILE A 64 -20.49 -1.55 29.38
C ILE A 64 -21.89 -1.02 29.56
N THR A 65 -22.02 0.15 30.20
CA THR A 65 -23.29 0.85 30.25
C THR A 65 -23.44 1.67 28.98
N GLY A 66 -24.42 1.32 28.16
CA GLY A 66 -24.75 2.08 26.97
C GLY A 66 -25.28 3.48 27.30
N PRO A 67 -25.38 4.38 26.32
CA PRO A 67 -25.89 5.74 26.52
C PRO A 67 -27.36 5.84 27.00
N ASP A 68 -28.07 4.71 27.12
CA ASP A 68 -29.45 4.59 27.61
C ASP A 68 -29.55 3.98 29.03
N GLY A 69 -28.42 3.77 29.71
CA GLY A 69 -28.38 3.17 31.05
C GLY A 69 -28.50 1.64 31.07
N GLN A 70 -28.67 0.97 29.92
CA GLN A 70 -28.64 -0.49 29.86
C GLN A 70 -27.20 -1.01 29.98
N ARG A 71 -27.01 -1.98 30.87
CA ARG A 71 -25.72 -2.63 31.13
C ARG A 71 -25.56 -3.89 30.28
N LEU A 72 -24.62 -3.85 29.35
CA LEU A 72 -24.11 -5.02 28.65
C LEU A 72 -23.03 -5.66 29.51
N ASN A 73 -23.33 -6.81 30.10
CA ASN A 73 -22.40 -7.55 30.94
C ASN A 73 -21.72 -8.62 30.10
N LEU A 74 -20.40 -8.48 29.95
CA LEU A 74 -19.52 -9.50 29.42
C LEU A 74 -19.12 -10.39 30.59
N ASN A 75 -19.59 -11.63 30.61
CA ASN A 75 -19.42 -12.51 31.76
C ASN A 75 -18.18 -13.40 31.60
N TYR A 76 -17.71 -13.94 32.71
CA TYR A 76 -16.54 -14.78 32.77
C TYR A 76 -16.68 -16.03 31.91
N GLY A 77 -17.88 -16.62 31.82
CA GLY A 77 -18.15 -17.78 30.97
C GLY A 77 -18.01 -17.47 29.48
N ASP A 78 -18.29 -16.23 29.05
CA ASP A 78 -18.08 -15.80 27.67
C ASP A 78 -16.57 -15.65 27.38
N ILE A 79 -15.81 -15.07 28.32
CA ILE A 79 -14.35 -14.98 28.21
C ILE A 79 -13.69 -16.35 28.30
N ASN A 80 -14.14 -17.23 29.21
CA ASN A 80 -13.53 -18.53 29.46
C ASN A 80 -13.76 -19.49 28.29
N LYS A 81 -14.96 -19.51 27.69
CA LYS A 81 -15.21 -20.27 26.45
C LYS A 81 -14.35 -19.77 25.31
N ILE A 82 -14.21 -18.46 25.15
CA ILE A 82 -13.33 -17.91 24.10
C ILE A 82 -11.86 -18.15 24.46
N HIS A 83 -11.47 -18.17 25.73
CA HIS A 83 -10.10 -18.50 26.17
C HIS A 83 -9.76 -19.97 25.89
N GLU A 84 -10.64 -20.92 26.20
CA GLU A 84 -10.46 -22.34 25.88
C GLU A 84 -10.45 -22.58 24.36
N ILE A 85 -11.35 -21.94 23.61
CA ILE A 85 -11.36 -22.00 22.15
C ILE A 85 -10.12 -21.32 21.56
N ALA A 86 -9.69 -20.17 22.08
CA ALA A 86 -8.52 -19.45 21.60
C ALA A 86 -7.23 -20.20 21.92
N ASN A 87 -7.10 -20.81 23.10
CA ASN A 87 -5.94 -21.62 23.45
C ASN A 87 -5.87 -22.90 22.62
N SER A 88 -6.99 -23.58 22.41
CA SER A 88 -7.06 -24.76 21.52
C SER A 88 -6.81 -24.43 20.05
N SER A 89 -7.36 -23.32 19.59
CA SER A 89 -7.15 -22.81 18.22
C SER A 89 -5.73 -22.33 18.01
N LYS A 90 -5.15 -21.62 18.98
CA LYS A 90 -3.75 -21.18 18.97
C LYS A 90 -2.79 -22.36 19.00
N HIS A 91 -3.00 -23.32 19.90
CA HIS A 91 -2.14 -24.49 20.02
C HIS A 91 -2.17 -25.35 18.75
N ALA A 92 -3.35 -25.52 18.15
CA ALA A 92 -3.48 -26.17 16.85
C ALA A 92 -2.77 -25.38 15.74
N ALA A 93 -2.91 -24.05 15.70
CA ALA A 93 -2.25 -23.19 14.72
C ALA A 93 -0.71 -23.20 14.85
N GLU A 94 -0.15 -23.12 16.07
CA GLU A 94 1.29 -23.23 16.33
C GLU A 94 1.83 -24.61 15.93
N GLY A 95 1.06 -25.66 16.20
CA GLY A 95 1.36 -27.01 15.73
C GLY A 95 1.38 -27.08 14.19
N VAL A 96 0.40 -26.46 13.54
CA VAL A 96 0.31 -26.40 12.08
C VAL A 96 1.48 -25.64 11.48
N GLU A 97 1.82 -24.48 12.04
CA GLU A 97 2.87 -23.60 11.56
C GLU A 97 4.25 -24.28 11.55
N LYS A 98 4.56 -25.07 12.59
CA LYS A 98 5.81 -25.85 12.65
C LYS A 98 5.93 -26.85 11.49
N GLN A 99 4.81 -27.44 11.06
CA GLN A 99 4.79 -28.38 9.93
C GLN A 99 4.74 -27.65 8.58
N LEU A 100 4.13 -26.46 8.54
CA LEU A 100 4.00 -25.61 7.36
C LEU A 100 5.36 -25.28 6.75
N ILE A 101 6.32 -24.83 7.56
CA ILE A 101 7.66 -24.43 7.10
C ILE A 101 8.36 -25.63 6.45
N LYS A 102 8.32 -26.80 7.10
CA LYS A 102 8.95 -28.04 6.59
C LYS A 102 8.30 -28.50 5.29
N TYR A 103 6.95 -28.50 5.23
CA TYR A 103 6.21 -28.86 4.02
C TYR A 103 6.57 -27.97 2.83
N LEU A 104 6.53 -26.66 3.06
CA LEU A 104 6.79 -25.68 2.02
C LEU A 104 8.23 -25.74 1.55
N TYR A 105 9.19 -25.81 2.48
CA TYR A 105 10.60 -25.95 2.13
C TYR A 105 10.85 -27.21 1.31
N GLU A 106 10.26 -28.35 1.68
CA GLU A 106 10.41 -29.59 0.92
C GLU A 106 9.88 -29.46 -0.51
N LYS A 107 8.77 -28.73 -0.70
CA LYS A 107 8.26 -28.40 -2.04
C LYS A 107 9.19 -27.46 -2.81
N GLU A 108 9.75 -26.46 -2.16
CA GLU A 108 10.75 -25.59 -2.79
C GLU A 108 12.06 -26.34 -3.10
N TYR A 109 12.46 -27.32 -2.29
CA TYR A 109 13.60 -28.18 -2.55
C TYR A 109 13.38 -29.02 -3.81
N GLU A 110 12.27 -29.75 -3.90
CA GLU A 110 11.90 -30.50 -5.11
C GLU A 110 11.85 -29.58 -6.34
N GLY A 111 11.21 -28.42 -6.21
CA GLY A 111 11.15 -27.41 -7.28
C GLY A 111 12.54 -26.92 -7.69
N SER A 112 13.45 -26.71 -6.74
CA SER A 112 14.79 -26.17 -6.99
C SER A 112 15.67 -27.15 -7.77
N LEU A 113 15.49 -28.46 -7.58
CA LEU A 113 16.14 -29.50 -8.37
C LEU A 113 15.67 -29.44 -9.82
N TRP A 114 14.35 -29.31 -10.04
CA TRP A 114 13.80 -29.14 -11.37
C TRP A 114 14.31 -27.84 -12.03
N TYR A 115 14.29 -26.73 -11.29
CA TYR A 115 14.69 -25.42 -11.80
C TYR A 115 16.18 -25.40 -12.19
N GLU A 116 17.05 -25.98 -11.36
CA GLU A 116 18.48 -26.14 -11.67
C GLU A 116 18.68 -26.97 -12.95
N ALA A 117 17.98 -28.11 -13.06
CA ALA A 117 18.09 -28.98 -14.24
C ALA A 117 17.65 -28.25 -15.52
N VAL A 118 16.56 -27.47 -15.47
CA VAL A 118 16.07 -26.70 -16.62
C VAL A 118 16.95 -25.51 -16.94
N TYR A 119 17.40 -24.75 -15.93
CA TYR A 119 18.29 -23.61 -16.13
C TYR A 119 19.62 -24.02 -16.79
N ASN A 120 20.14 -25.20 -16.43
CA ASN A 120 21.39 -25.73 -16.97
C ASN A 120 21.22 -26.59 -18.24
N ALA A 121 20.00 -26.71 -18.78
CA ALA A 121 19.69 -27.64 -19.86
C ALA A 121 20.39 -27.32 -21.19
N ASP A 122 20.65 -26.04 -21.45
CA ASP A 122 21.27 -25.54 -22.69
C ASP A 122 22.62 -24.85 -22.44
N LYS A 123 23.08 -24.78 -21.18
CA LYS A 123 24.30 -24.09 -20.77
C LYS A 123 25.54 -24.94 -21.02
N ALA A 124 26.64 -24.27 -21.37
CA ALA A 124 27.97 -24.87 -21.40
C ALA A 124 28.46 -25.13 -19.96
N GLU A 125 29.40 -26.07 -19.79
CA GLU A 125 29.93 -26.49 -18.48
C GLU A 125 30.34 -25.31 -17.58
N LYS A 126 31.01 -24.30 -18.17
CA LYS A 126 31.48 -23.09 -17.49
C LYS A 126 30.36 -22.16 -17.00
N ASP A 127 29.16 -22.28 -17.57
CA ASP A 127 28.00 -21.41 -17.33
C ASP A 127 26.94 -22.10 -16.44
N ILE A 128 27.20 -23.35 -16.02
CA ILE A 128 26.35 -24.11 -15.11
C ILE A 128 26.30 -23.42 -13.74
N LYS A 129 25.09 -23.33 -13.16
CA LYS A 129 24.88 -22.82 -11.81
C LYS A 129 24.31 -23.89 -10.87
N LYS A 130 24.72 -23.83 -9.60
CA LYS A 130 24.11 -24.59 -8.52
C LYS A 130 23.04 -23.74 -7.82
N LEU A 131 21.78 -24.11 -8.01
CA LEU A 131 20.58 -23.42 -7.54
C LEU A 131 19.76 -24.29 -6.57
N ALA A 132 19.95 -25.61 -6.60
CA ALA A 132 19.19 -26.54 -5.78
C ALA A 132 19.43 -26.30 -4.28
N LEU A 133 18.33 -26.26 -3.54
CA LEU A 133 18.34 -26.23 -2.09
C LEU A 133 18.86 -27.57 -1.54
N LYS A 134 19.26 -27.58 -0.27
CA LYS A 134 19.66 -28.83 0.41
C LYS A 134 18.43 -29.54 0.99
N PRO A 135 18.38 -30.88 0.99
CA PRO A 135 17.31 -31.61 1.68
C PRO A 135 17.31 -31.31 3.19
N ILE A 136 16.15 -31.36 3.83
CA ILE A 136 15.96 -31.01 5.25
C ILE A 136 16.94 -31.77 6.17
N GLU A 137 17.19 -33.05 5.89
CA GLU A 137 18.09 -33.88 6.69
C GLU A 137 19.55 -33.42 6.63
N GLU A 138 20.01 -32.91 5.48
CA GLU A 138 21.36 -32.35 5.35
C GLU A 138 21.46 -31.03 6.11
N VAL A 139 20.45 -30.16 6.00
CA VAL A 139 20.37 -28.92 6.76
C VAL A 139 20.37 -29.18 8.27
N LYS A 140 19.62 -30.19 8.71
CA LYS A 140 19.56 -30.62 10.11
C LYS A 140 20.92 -31.12 10.59
N LYS A 141 21.61 -31.96 9.81
CA LYS A 141 22.97 -32.45 10.14
C LYS A 141 23.97 -31.30 10.33
N GLU A 142 23.93 -30.29 9.46
CA GLU A 142 24.79 -29.10 9.61
C GLU A 142 24.54 -28.36 10.92
N ILE A 143 23.27 -28.14 11.27
CA ILE A 143 22.88 -27.44 12.51
C ILE A 143 23.22 -28.27 13.74
N THR A 144 22.97 -29.59 13.71
CA THR A 144 23.36 -30.49 14.79
C THR A 144 24.86 -30.43 15.03
N LYS A 145 25.67 -30.40 13.96
CA LYS A 145 27.11 -30.25 14.08
C LYS A 145 27.50 -28.90 14.70
N GLU A 146 26.87 -27.80 14.29
CA GLU A 146 27.10 -26.47 14.89
C GLU A 146 26.86 -26.47 16.41
N ILE A 147 25.76 -27.09 16.87
CA ILE A 147 25.44 -27.19 18.30
C ILE A 147 26.41 -28.13 19.04
N GLN A 148 26.84 -29.23 18.41
CA GLN A 148 27.84 -30.15 18.99
C GLN A 148 29.23 -29.49 19.12
N ASP A 149 29.64 -28.69 18.14
CA ASP A 149 30.90 -27.97 18.19
C ASP A 149 30.85 -26.85 19.25
N LEU A 150 29.69 -26.19 19.42
CA LEU A 150 29.45 -25.25 20.51
C LEU A 150 29.54 -25.95 21.87
N GLU A 151 28.91 -27.11 22.02
CA GLU A 151 28.99 -27.90 23.25
C GLU A 151 30.44 -28.24 23.60
N LYS A 152 31.21 -28.76 22.64
CA LYS A 152 32.63 -29.08 22.84
C LYS A 152 33.43 -27.87 23.29
N LYS A 153 33.19 -26.70 22.67
CA LYS A 153 33.84 -25.45 23.08
C LYS A 153 33.56 -25.10 24.54
N TYR A 154 32.33 -25.28 25.02
CA TYR A 154 31.99 -25.04 26.43
C TYR A 154 32.60 -26.11 27.35
N GLN A 155 32.64 -27.38 26.93
CA GLN A 155 33.35 -28.44 27.64
C GLN A 155 34.84 -28.13 27.79
N GLU A 156 35.49 -27.63 26.74
CA GLU A 156 36.91 -27.24 26.77
C GLU A 156 37.15 -26.02 27.67
N GLN A 157 36.27 -25.01 27.61
CA GLN A 157 36.45 -23.75 28.36
C GLN A 157 36.07 -23.85 29.84
N PHE A 158 35.03 -24.60 30.16
CA PHE A 158 34.42 -24.65 31.51
C PHE A 158 34.43 -26.06 32.12
N GLY A 159 34.98 -27.07 31.43
CA GLY A 159 35.00 -28.45 31.91
C GLY A 159 35.74 -28.62 33.23
N LEU A 160 36.84 -27.89 33.43
CA LEU A 160 37.58 -27.88 34.69
C LEU A 160 36.80 -27.25 35.85
N GLN A 161 35.83 -26.38 35.56
CA GLN A 161 34.98 -25.70 36.54
C GLN A 161 33.71 -26.49 36.89
N LYS A 162 33.50 -27.68 36.28
CA LYS A 162 32.34 -28.58 36.48
C LYS A 162 30.95 -27.94 36.27
N ASN A 163 30.87 -26.77 35.66
CA ASN A 163 29.62 -26.03 35.38
C ASN A 163 29.39 -25.77 33.89
N TRP A 164 30.14 -26.44 33.01
CA TRP A 164 30.06 -26.24 31.55
C TRP A 164 28.65 -26.51 31.00
N GLU A 165 27.93 -27.49 31.54
CA GLU A 165 26.58 -27.86 31.11
C GLU A 165 25.58 -26.75 31.43
N GLU A 166 25.68 -26.15 32.63
CA GLU A 166 24.87 -24.99 33.01
C GLU A 166 25.17 -23.79 32.11
N LYS A 167 26.45 -23.51 31.84
CA LYS A 167 26.87 -22.43 30.94
C LYS A 167 26.42 -22.63 29.50
N PHE A 168 26.46 -23.87 29.03
CA PHE A 168 25.96 -24.24 27.70
C PHE A 168 24.44 -24.08 27.61
N LEU A 169 23.68 -24.55 28.61
CA LEU A 169 22.22 -24.36 28.65
C LEU A 169 21.83 -22.88 28.79
N GLN A 170 22.60 -22.08 29.53
CA GLN A 170 22.43 -20.61 29.59
C GLN A 170 22.61 -19.96 28.22
N GLU A 171 23.59 -20.42 27.43
CA GLU A 171 23.78 -19.94 26.05
C GLU A 171 22.61 -20.35 25.14
N LEU A 172 22.13 -21.60 25.22
CA LEU A 172 20.94 -22.04 24.48
C LEU A 172 19.66 -21.29 24.89
N ALA A 173 19.59 -20.79 26.12
CA ALA A 173 18.48 -20.00 26.62
C ALA A 173 18.45 -18.55 26.08
N THR A 174 19.41 -18.14 25.24
CA THR A 174 19.42 -16.83 24.58
C THR A 174 18.47 -16.77 23.37
N ASP A 175 18.14 -15.55 22.92
CA ASP A 175 17.28 -15.33 21.74
C ASP A 175 17.86 -15.94 20.46
N ARG A 176 19.19 -16.04 20.36
CA ARG A 176 19.89 -16.65 19.22
C ARG A 176 19.44 -18.09 18.96
N TYR A 177 19.17 -18.85 20.01
CA TYR A 177 18.73 -20.24 19.94
C TYR A 177 17.26 -20.44 20.32
N GLY A 178 16.49 -19.35 20.39
CA GLY A 178 15.05 -19.40 20.64
C GLY A 178 14.67 -19.67 22.08
N LYS A 179 15.56 -19.34 23.03
CA LYS A 179 15.38 -19.63 24.46
C LYS A 179 15.14 -21.11 24.75
N ALA A 180 15.87 -21.96 24.03
CA ALA A 180 15.73 -23.40 24.10
C ALA A 180 16.14 -23.94 25.47
N LYS A 181 15.40 -24.94 25.96
CA LYS A 181 15.70 -25.65 27.22
C LYS A 181 16.54 -26.90 27.01
N SER A 182 16.67 -27.34 25.75
CA SER A 182 17.47 -28.49 25.38
C SER A 182 18.17 -28.28 24.02
N LYS A 183 19.11 -29.17 23.71
CA LYS A 183 19.80 -29.19 22.41
C LYS A 183 18.82 -29.42 21.28
N GLU A 184 17.89 -30.36 21.46
CA GLU A 184 16.89 -30.72 20.45
C GLU A 184 15.98 -29.53 20.13
N GLU A 185 15.57 -28.77 21.16
CA GLU A 185 14.78 -27.55 20.97
C GLU A 185 15.57 -26.48 20.20
N ALA A 186 16.84 -26.27 20.54
CA ALA A 186 17.70 -25.32 19.84
C ALA A 186 17.92 -25.71 18.37
N ILE A 187 18.16 -27.00 18.10
CA ILE A 187 18.33 -27.55 16.75
C ILE A 187 17.06 -27.35 15.92
N GLU A 188 15.88 -27.69 16.45
CA GLU A 188 14.62 -27.53 15.72
C GLU A 188 14.27 -26.06 15.48
N TYR A 189 14.61 -25.16 16.42
CA TYR A 189 14.44 -23.72 16.23
C TYR A 189 15.34 -23.16 15.12
N LEU A 190 16.64 -23.45 15.16
CA LEU A 190 17.59 -23.02 14.12
C LEU A 190 17.25 -23.64 12.77
N LEU A 191 16.79 -24.89 12.76
CA LEU A 191 16.31 -25.56 11.55
C LEU A 191 15.12 -24.80 10.98
N ALA A 192 14.08 -24.54 11.78
CA ALA A 192 12.92 -23.77 11.34
C ALA A 192 13.32 -22.40 10.79
N GLN A 193 14.23 -21.67 11.45
CA GLN A 193 14.73 -20.39 10.94
C GLN A 193 15.41 -20.52 9.58
N LYS A 194 16.29 -21.52 9.40
CA LYS A 194 17.04 -21.73 8.15
C LYS A 194 16.11 -22.13 7.00
N LEU A 195 15.13 -23.01 7.26
CA LEU A 195 14.13 -23.42 6.27
C LEU A 195 13.17 -22.26 5.91
N ASN A 196 12.79 -21.43 6.88
CA ASN A 196 11.86 -20.32 6.69
C ASN A 196 12.33 -19.31 5.63
N ARG A 197 13.65 -19.17 5.42
CA ARG A 197 14.24 -18.31 4.39
C ARG A 197 13.75 -18.62 2.96
N TYR A 198 13.38 -19.87 2.69
CA TYR A 198 12.96 -20.32 1.37
C TYR A 198 11.52 -20.81 1.33
N ALA A 199 10.98 -21.30 2.45
CA ALA A 199 9.63 -21.88 2.52
C ALA A 199 8.53 -20.98 1.92
N PHE A 200 8.61 -19.67 2.11
CA PHE A 200 7.57 -18.72 1.66
C PHE A 200 7.90 -18.03 0.33
N ASN A 201 8.83 -18.57 -0.45
CA ASN A 201 9.24 -18.01 -1.74
C ASN A 201 8.05 -17.86 -2.72
N ARG A 202 7.05 -18.75 -2.65
CA ARG A 202 5.79 -18.65 -3.42
C ARG A 202 4.91 -17.45 -3.13
N TYR A 203 5.20 -16.71 -2.07
CA TYR A 203 4.53 -15.47 -1.66
C TYR A 203 5.49 -14.28 -1.64
N THR A 204 6.68 -14.43 -2.24
CA THR A 204 7.63 -13.34 -2.41
C THR A 204 7.80 -13.08 -3.89
N THR A 205 7.49 -11.88 -4.35
CA THR A 205 7.66 -11.47 -5.74
C THR A 205 9.08 -10.99 -6.03
N GLU A 206 9.52 -11.12 -7.28
CA GLU A 206 10.77 -10.56 -7.79
C GLU A 206 10.69 -10.31 -9.29
N VAL A 207 11.54 -9.40 -9.78
CA VAL A 207 11.90 -9.32 -11.20
C VAL A 207 13.16 -10.16 -11.44
N ASN A 208 12.99 -11.34 -12.04
CA ASN A 208 14.06 -12.29 -12.33
C ASN A 208 14.52 -12.16 -13.79
N SER A 209 15.82 -12.31 -14.05
CA SER A 209 16.38 -12.24 -15.41
C SER A 209 17.26 -13.46 -15.71
N ASP A 210 16.83 -14.64 -15.28
CA ASP A 210 17.60 -15.88 -15.48
C ASP A 210 17.60 -16.34 -16.94
N PHE A 211 16.51 -16.07 -17.67
CA PHE A 211 16.30 -16.58 -19.02
C PHE A 211 16.58 -15.53 -20.10
N THR A 212 17.06 -16.00 -21.25
CA THR A 212 17.43 -15.16 -22.40
C THR A 212 16.27 -14.95 -23.36
N TYR A 213 16.43 -14.02 -24.30
CA TYR A 213 15.45 -13.77 -25.36
C TYR A 213 15.12 -15.05 -26.14
N SER A 214 16.14 -15.79 -26.57
CA SER A 214 15.96 -17.01 -27.35
C SER A 214 15.23 -18.10 -26.56
N GLU A 215 15.57 -18.28 -25.29
CA GLU A 215 14.92 -19.28 -24.41
C GLU A 215 13.44 -18.97 -24.20
N LEU A 216 13.08 -17.70 -24.00
CA LEU A 216 11.68 -17.31 -23.81
C LEU A 216 10.89 -17.32 -25.12
N LYS A 217 11.52 -16.98 -26.26
CA LYS A 217 10.82 -16.98 -27.56
C LYS A 217 10.64 -18.38 -28.13
N ASN A 218 11.69 -19.18 -28.10
CA ASN A 218 11.77 -20.46 -28.80
C ASN A 218 11.64 -21.67 -27.86
N GLY A 219 11.71 -21.47 -26.55
CA GLY A 219 11.90 -22.53 -25.57
C GLY A 219 13.37 -22.92 -25.40
N ILE A 220 13.67 -23.63 -24.32
CA ILE A 220 15.02 -24.09 -24.01
C ILE A 220 15.26 -25.41 -24.76
N ILE A 221 16.24 -25.45 -25.66
CA ILE A 221 16.59 -26.67 -26.40
C ILE A 221 17.67 -27.42 -25.61
N ALA A 222 17.34 -28.60 -25.11
CA ALA A 222 18.24 -29.36 -24.25
C ALA A 222 19.50 -29.83 -25.02
N ASN A 223 20.70 -29.48 -24.53
CA ASN A 223 21.98 -29.91 -25.12
C ASN A 223 22.40 -31.33 -24.68
N LYS A 224 21.72 -31.87 -23.67
CA LYS A 224 21.92 -33.18 -23.03
C LYS A 224 20.59 -33.71 -22.48
N ASP A 225 20.56 -34.95 -22.03
CA ASP A 225 19.40 -35.47 -21.29
C ASP A 225 19.26 -34.73 -19.95
N VAL A 226 18.07 -34.19 -19.70
CA VAL A 226 17.76 -33.35 -18.54
C VAL A 226 16.90 -34.14 -17.58
N TYR A 227 17.39 -34.32 -16.37
CA TYR A 227 16.70 -35.03 -15.30
C TYR A 227 17.15 -34.50 -13.93
N TYR A 228 16.39 -34.84 -12.89
CA TYR A 228 16.81 -34.64 -11.50
C TYR A 228 16.46 -35.87 -10.67
N THR A 229 17.07 -36.00 -9.50
CA THR A 229 16.80 -37.09 -8.57
C THR A 229 16.14 -36.54 -7.32
N TYR A 230 14.96 -37.06 -6.98
CA TYR A 230 14.23 -36.71 -5.77
C TYR A 230 13.88 -37.98 -5.00
N GLN A 231 14.23 -38.03 -3.71
CA GLN A 231 14.02 -39.20 -2.84
C GLN A 231 14.54 -40.52 -3.46
N GLY A 232 15.70 -40.47 -4.11
CA GLY A 232 16.32 -41.63 -4.77
C GLY A 232 15.68 -42.06 -6.09
N LYS A 233 14.63 -41.36 -6.55
CA LYS A 233 13.97 -41.61 -7.83
C LYS A 233 14.41 -40.59 -8.86
N ARG A 234 14.82 -41.07 -10.03
CA ARG A 234 15.11 -40.24 -11.21
C ARG A 234 13.80 -39.76 -11.83
N VAL A 235 13.73 -38.47 -12.12
CA VAL A 235 12.63 -37.81 -12.84
C VAL A 235 13.18 -37.17 -14.10
N ASP A 236 12.86 -37.74 -15.25
CA ASP A 236 13.27 -37.20 -16.55
C ASP A 236 12.42 -35.99 -16.93
N ILE A 237 13.06 -34.95 -17.48
CA ILE A 237 12.42 -33.70 -17.91
C ILE A 237 12.36 -33.62 -19.43
N ALA A 238 13.48 -33.89 -20.10
CA ALA A 238 13.61 -33.82 -21.55
C ALA A 238 14.83 -34.62 -22.01
N LYS A 239 14.76 -35.19 -23.22
CA LYS A 239 15.93 -35.78 -23.89
C LYS A 239 16.73 -34.71 -24.62
N LYS A 240 17.99 -35.03 -24.95
CA LYS A 240 18.81 -34.17 -25.81
C LYS A 240 18.07 -33.81 -27.11
N GLY A 241 18.03 -32.51 -27.43
CA GLY A 241 17.36 -31.95 -28.61
C GLY A 241 15.88 -31.62 -28.39
N GLU A 242 15.25 -32.06 -27.30
CA GLU A 242 13.86 -31.72 -27.00
C GLU A 242 13.73 -30.29 -26.45
N LYS A 243 12.59 -29.67 -26.74
CA LYS A 243 12.23 -28.33 -26.27
C LYS A 243 11.57 -28.41 -24.89
N ILE A 244 12.15 -27.70 -23.93
CA ILE A 244 11.56 -27.48 -22.61
C ILE A 244 10.77 -26.17 -22.64
N THR A 245 9.50 -26.23 -22.25
CA THR A 245 8.64 -25.05 -22.11
C THR A 245 8.58 -24.60 -20.64
N LEU A 246 8.53 -23.29 -20.44
CA LEU A 246 8.41 -22.68 -19.11
C LEU A 246 6.94 -22.28 -18.89
N PRO A 247 6.11 -23.12 -18.23
CA PRO A 247 4.66 -22.87 -18.13
C PRO A 247 4.32 -21.60 -17.33
N PHE A 248 5.24 -21.11 -16.51
CA PHE A 248 5.08 -19.89 -15.73
C PHE A 248 5.44 -18.62 -16.52
N ALA A 249 6.11 -18.73 -17.68
CA ALA A 249 6.50 -17.59 -18.50
C ALA A 249 5.41 -17.34 -19.56
N ILE A 250 4.74 -16.19 -19.47
CA ILE A 250 3.67 -15.77 -20.37
C ILE A 250 3.98 -14.39 -20.97
N GLU A 251 4.26 -14.37 -22.28
CA GLU A 251 4.56 -13.15 -23.04
C GLU A 251 3.42 -12.12 -22.89
N ASN A 252 3.76 -10.85 -22.70
CA ASN A 252 2.83 -9.74 -22.51
C ASN A 252 1.89 -9.89 -21.30
N LYS A 253 2.30 -10.68 -20.30
CA LYS A 253 1.69 -10.69 -18.97
C LYS A 253 2.72 -10.55 -17.87
N ASN A 254 3.77 -11.37 -17.91
CA ASN A 254 4.82 -11.34 -16.89
C ASN A 254 6.25 -11.29 -17.45
N TYR A 255 6.41 -11.16 -18.77
CA TYR A 255 7.60 -10.63 -19.42
C TYR A 255 7.20 -9.97 -20.74
N VAL A 256 8.09 -9.14 -21.29
CA VAL A 256 7.91 -8.53 -22.61
C VAL A 256 9.20 -8.66 -23.40
N LEU A 257 9.09 -9.14 -24.65
CA LEU A 257 10.22 -9.29 -25.55
C LEU A 257 10.42 -8.05 -26.40
N PRO A 258 11.67 -7.59 -26.60
CA PRO A 258 11.98 -6.61 -27.62
C PRO A 258 11.59 -7.08 -29.02
N LYS A 259 11.34 -6.13 -29.92
CA LYS A 259 11.11 -6.42 -31.34
C LYS A 259 12.33 -7.13 -31.92
N SER A 260 12.12 -8.06 -32.85
CA SER A 260 13.18 -8.95 -33.34
C SER A 260 14.34 -8.24 -34.05
N ASP A 261 14.11 -7.00 -34.49
CA ASP A 261 15.02 -6.11 -35.21
C ASP A 261 15.61 -4.98 -34.33
N ASP A 262 15.31 -4.99 -33.03
CA ASP A 262 15.76 -3.99 -32.06
C ASP A 262 17.29 -3.90 -31.97
N LYS A 263 17.83 -2.68 -31.85
CA LYS A 263 19.29 -2.43 -31.78
C LYS A 263 19.94 -3.11 -30.58
N SER A 264 19.23 -3.22 -29.45
CA SER A 264 19.72 -3.91 -28.25
C SER A 264 19.97 -5.41 -28.49
N LEU A 265 19.25 -6.03 -29.43
CA LEU A 265 19.45 -7.41 -29.86
C LEU A 265 20.55 -7.58 -30.93
N LYS A 266 21.13 -6.48 -31.43
CA LYS A 266 22.20 -6.48 -32.46
C LYS A 266 23.60 -6.30 -31.87
N ILE A 267 23.72 -5.77 -30.66
CA ILE A 267 25.01 -5.50 -29.98
C ILE A 267 25.49 -6.72 -29.18
N GLY A 268 24.58 -7.62 -28.78
CA GLY A 268 24.89 -8.95 -28.22
C GLY A 268 24.27 -10.05 -29.08
N THR A 269 24.70 -11.31 -28.90
CA THR A 269 23.94 -12.42 -29.50
C THR A 269 22.58 -12.52 -28.79
N LYS A 270 21.52 -12.95 -29.49
CA LYS A 270 20.18 -13.09 -28.87
C LYS A 270 20.20 -14.00 -27.63
N ASP A 271 21.19 -14.88 -27.54
CA ASP A 271 21.45 -15.81 -26.45
C ASP A 271 22.16 -15.15 -25.24
N GLU A 272 22.55 -13.88 -25.33
CA GLU A 272 23.15 -13.11 -24.23
C GLU A 272 22.18 -12.12 -23.59
N VAL A 273 21.10 -11.75 -24.31
CA VAL A 273 20.13 -10.76 -23.83
C VAL A 273 19.18 -11.40 -22.84
N LYS A 274 19.42 -11.16 -21.54
CA LYS A 274 18.56 -11.59 -20.45
C LYS A 274 17.29 -10.75 -20.36
N ILE A 275 16.15 -11.42 -20.26
CA ILE A 275 14.84 -10.77 -20.25
C ILE A 275 14.30 -10.73 -18.82
N PRO A 276 14.00 -9.53 -18.29
CA PRO A 276 13.30 -9.39 -17.01
C PRO A 276 11.90 -10.01 -17.06
N MET A 277 11.59 -10.81 -16.04
CA MET A 277 10.31 -11.48 -15.87
C MET A 277 9.81 -11.27 -14.44
N PHE A 278 8.56 -10.86 -14.30
CA PHE A 278 7.89 -10.74 -13.01
C PHE A 278 7.41 -12.10 -12.53
N VAL A 279 8.05 -12.62 -11.48
CA VAL A 279 7.81 -13.97 -10.93
C VAL A 279 7.67 -13.93 -9.41
N THR A 280 7.30 -15.06 -8.82
CA THR A 280 7.61 -15.31 -7.41
C THR A 280 8.99 -15.95 -7.30
N LYS A 281 9.63 -15.83 -6.13
CA LYS A 281 10.91 -16.50 -5.83
C LYS A 281 10.80 -18.03 -5.79
N SER A 282 9.60 -18.59 -5.95
CA SER A 282 9.35 -20.02 -5.83
C SER A 282 9.99 -20.80 -6.96
N PHE A 283 10.65 -21.90 -6.62
CA PHE A 283 11.13 -22.86 -7.60
C PHE A 283 10.01 -23.79 -8.09
N VAL A 284 8.86 -23.80 -7.42
CA VAL A 284 7.70 -24.62 -7.79
C VAL A 284 6.96 -23.96 -8.96
N LYS A 285 6.90 -24.65 -10.10
CA LYS A 285 6.44 -24.10 -11.39
C LYS A 285 5.06 -23.46 -11.31
N GLU A 286 4.13 -24.13 -10.65
CA GLU A 286 2.72 -23.72 -10.54
C GLU A 286 2.54 -22.47 -9.68
N TYR A 287 3.53 -22.17 -8.83
CA TYR A 287 3.49 -21.02 -7.92
C TYR A 287 4.44 -19.89 -8.31
N ARG A 288 5.25 -20.07 -9.36
CA ARG A 288 6.18 -19.06 -9.88
C ARG A 288 5.49 -17.90 -10.59
N ASN A 289 4.27 -18.10 -11.09
CA ASN A 289 3.46 -17.03 -11.68
C ASN A 289 2.75 -16.20 -10.57
N PRO A 290 3.02 -14.89 -10.46
CA PRO A 290 2.47 -14.04 -9.40
C PRO A 290 1.10 -13.44 -9.74
N LEU A 291 0.61 -13.58 -10.98
CA LEU A 291 -0.63 -12.95 -11.45
C LEU A 291 -1.87 -13.42 -10.66
N LYS A 292 -1.81 -14.62 -10.06
CA LYS A 292 -2.83 -15.15 -9.15
C LYS A 292 -3.16 -14.22 -7.96
N PHE A 293 -2.25 -13.31 -7.61
CA PHE A 293 -2.44 -12.37 -6.51
C PHE A 293 -3.22 -11.11 -6.90
N ILE A 294 -3.33 -10.81 -8.20
CA ILE A 294 -3.92 -9.55 -8.68
C ILE A 294 -5.36 -9.39 -8.19
N LYS A 295 -6.19 -10.44 -8.32
CA LYS A 295 -7.59 -10.38 -7.91
C LYS A 295 -7.75 -10.00 -6.43
N ASN A 296 -7.07 -10.72 -5.54
CA ASN A 296 -7.12 -10.48 -4.09
C ASN A 296 -6.51 -9.11 -3.73
N TRP A 297 -5.61 -8.59 -4.55
CA TRP A 297 -5.00 -7.28 -4.35
C TRP A 297 -5.94 -6.14 -4.78
N ILE A 298 -6.62 -6.28 -5.93
CA ILE A 298 -7.65 -5.34 -6.42
C ILE A 298 -8.83 -5.24 -5.45
N GLU A 299 -9.20 -6.34 -4.80
CA GLU A 299 -10.25 -6.34 -3.75
C GLU A 299 -9.93 -5.39 -2.58
N ARG A 300 -8.67 -4.98 -2.40
CA ARG A 300 -8.25 -3.95 -1.44
C ARG A 300 -8.48 -2.52 -1.92
N LYS A 301 -8.99 -2.34 -3.14
CA LYS A 301 -9.29 -1.06 -3.80
C LYS A 301 -8.07 -0.14 -3.83
N GLN A 302 -7.07 -0.63 -4.55
CA GLN A 302 -5.79 0.03 -4.71
C GLN A 302 -5.90 1.22 -5.66
N ALA A 303 -5.06 2.22 -5.46
CA ALA A 303 -4.92 3.34 -6.36
C ALA A 303 -3.47 3.81 -6.40
N ILE A 304 -3.10 4.45 -7.51
CA ILE A 304 -1.88 5.21 -7.65
C ILE A 304 -2.24 6.68 -7.49
N THR A 305 -1.50 7.39 -6.64
CA THR A 305 -1.69 8.81 -6.42
C THR A 305 -0.45 9.60 -6.80
N SER A 306 -0.65 10.71 -7.51
CA SER A 306 0.37 11.74 -7.74
C SER A 306 -0.05 13.04 -7.05
N ASN A 307 0.87 13.64 -6.30
CA ASN A 307 0.59 14.80 -5.43
C ASN A 307 1.42 16.02 -5.84
N LEU A 308 0.78 17.19 -5.86
CA LEU A 308 1.40 18.52 -5.93
C LEU A 308 0.87 19.36 -4.75
N ASN A 309 1.75 20.03 -4.02
CA ASN A 309 1.38 20.77 -2.82
C ASN A 309 1.57 22.27 -3.00
N LEU A 310 0.66 23.06 -2.43
CA LEU A 310 0.80 24.50 -2.19
C LEU A 310 0.64 24.78 -0.69
N LEU A 311 1.36 25.75 -0.16
CA LEU A 311 1.31 26.22 1.22
C LEU A 311 0.13 27.16 1.49
N ALA A 312 -0.47 27.78 0.47
CA ALA A 312 -1.65 28.63 0.63
C ALA A 312 -2.77 27.89 1.36
N HIS A 313 -3.33 28.51 2.40
CA HIS A 313 -4.40 27.93 3.20
C HIS A 313 -5.37 28.99 3.75
N PRO A 314 -6.62 28.63 4.06
CA PRO A 314 -7.57 29.55 4.68
C PRO A 314 -7.07 30.05 6.02
N ASP A 315 -7.43 31.28 6.38
CA ASP A 315 -7.19 31.80 7.74
C ASP A 315 -7.96 30.96 8.76
N PRO A 316 -7.32 30.46 9.83
CA PRO A 316 -7.96 29.53 10.76
C PRO A 316 -8.99 30.18 11.68
N LYS A 317 -9.11 31.52 11.70
CA LYS A 317 -10.03 32.25 12.59
C LYS A 317 -11.35 32.56 11.90
N ASP A 318 -11.32 32.92 10.62
CA ASP A 318 -12.53 33.28 9.86
C ASP A 318 -12.36 32.96 8.36
N ALA A 319 -13.33 32.24 7.78
CA ALA A 319 -13.35 31.91 6.37
C ALA A 319 -13.43 33.15 5.45
N SER A 320 -13.94 34.27 5.96
CA SER A 320 -14.03 35.54 5.24
C SER A 320 -12.71 36.32 5.24
N ASN A 321 -11.73 35.98 6.09
CA ASN A 321 -10.43 36.65 6.09
C ASN A 321 -9.61 36.30 4.84
N PRO A 322 -8.65 37.15 4.43
CA PRO A 322 -7.66 36.80 3.42
C PRO A 322 -6.93 35.50 3.81
N TRP A 323 -6.70 34.62 2.84
CA TRP A 323 -5.92 33.40 3.08
C TRP A 323 -4.46 33.70 3.42
N VAL A 324 -3.83 32.77 4.12
CA VAL A 324 -2.41 32.82 4.46
C VAL A 324 -1.60 32.33 3.24
N VAL A 325 -0.72 33.19 2.74
CA VAL A 325 0.09 32.95 1.53
C VAL A 325 1.52 33.46 1.75
N THR A 326 2.48 33.02 0.92
CA THR A 326 3.87 33.47 1.00
C THR A 326 4.33 34.09 -0.32
N LYS A 327 5.19 35.12 -0.26
CA LYS A 327 5.74 35.77 -1.47
C LYS A 327 6.40 34.75 -2.40
N ALA A 328 7.22 33.85 -1.84
CA ALA A 328 7.91 32.83 -2.60
C ALA A 328 6.96 31.91 -3.40
N GLU A 329 5.83 31.51 -2.81
CA GLU A 329 4.84 30.70 -3.52
C GLU A 329 4.15 31.48 -4.64
N ILE A 330 3.73 32.72 -4.38
CA ILE A 330 3.10 33.56 -5.41
C ILE A 330 4.06 33.79 -6.57
N ILE A 331 5.34 34.07 -6.28
CA ILE A 331 6.38 34.23 -7.29
C ILE A 331 6.48 32.96 -8.14
N LYS A 332 6.54 31.77 -7.53
CA LYS A 332 6.57 30.50 -8.27
C LYS A 332 5.35 30.28 -9.15
N LEU A 333 4.15 30.59 -8.65
CA LEU A 333 2.89 30.45 -9.40
C LEU A 333 2.83 31.37 -10.63
N LEU A 334 3.36 32.60 -10.51
CA LEU A 334 3.31 33.60 -11.57
C LEU A 334 4.55 33.58 -12.49
N SER A 335 5.62 32.89 -12.09
CA SER A 335 6.84 32.79 -12.89
C SER A 335 6.62 31.92 -14.13
N PHE A 336 7.22 32.35 -15.23
CA PHE A 336 7.33 31.58 -16.46
C PHE A 336 8.42 30.53 -16.33
N SER A 337 8.11 29.32 -16.78
CA SER A 337 9.05 28.20 -16.86
C SER A 337 8.96 27.54 -18.22
N ALA A 338 10.06 26.88 -18.61
CA ALA A 338 10.12 26.12 -19.85
C ALA A 338 9.63 24.69 -19.66
N TYR A 339 8.71 24.28 -20.52
CA TYR A 339 8.17 22.93 -20.62
C TYR A 339 8.55 22.34 -21.98
N LEU A 340 8.84 21.05 -21.99
CA LEU A 340 9.24 20.34 -23.19
C LEU A 340 8.07 20.26 -24.19
N ASN A 341 8.39 20.36 -25.48
CA ASN A 341 7.51 20.07 -26.60
C ASN A 341 7.96 18.79 -27.32
N GLU A 342 7.16 18.33 -28.29
CA GLU A 342 7.49 17.18 -29.13
C GLU A 342 8.79 17.36 -29.95
N SER A 343 9.09 18.61 -30.31
CA SER A 343 10.32 19.00 -30.98
C SER A 343 11.44 19.23 -29.96
N ASP A 344 12.56 18.54 -30.16
CA ASP A 344 13.69 18.59 -29.22
C ASP A 344 14.40 19.96 -29.18
N ASP A 345 14.15 20.84 -30.15
CA ASP A 345 14.76 22.18 -30.21
C ASP A 345 13.86 23.28 -29.64
N LYS A 346 12.59 22.96 -29.35
CA LYS A 346 11.59 23.92 -28.90
C LYS A 346 11.10 23.61 -27.49
N VAL A 347 10.74 24.68 -26.78
CA VAL A 347 10.07 24.62 -25.49
C VAL A 347 8.81 25.46 -25.52
N SER A 348 7.85 25.04 -24.72
CA SER A 348 6.65 25.78 -24.42
C SER A 348 6.87 26.59 -23.15
N ILE A 349 6.71 27.90 -23.22
CA ILE A 349 6.83 28.78 -22.05
C ILE A 349 5.45 29.04 -21.47
N LYS A 350 5.28 28.76 -20.17
CA LYS A 350 4.00 28.93 -19.45
C LYS A 350 4.25 29.39 -18.02
N GLN A 351 3.29 30.10 -17.44
CA GLN A 351 3.31 30.41 -16.01
C GLN A 351 2.98 29.16 -15.19
N GLY A 352 3.52 29.06 -13.97
CA GLY A 352 3.30 27.93 -13.07
C GLY A 352 1.81 27.64 -12.82
N ILE A 353 1.01 28.68 -12.63
CA ILE A 353 -0.44 28.58 -12.39
C ILE A 353 -1.20 27.93 -13.57
N ASP A 354 -0.77 28.17 -14.81
CA ASP A 354 -1.39 27.55 -15.99
C ASP A 354 -1.02 26.07 -16.09
N ALA A 355 0.23 25.74 -15.78
CA ALA A 355 0.74 24.37 -15.83
C ALA A 355 0.12 23.44 -14.77
N ILE A 356 -0.27 23.96 -13.60
CA ILE A 356 -1.00 23.19 -12.57
C ILE A 356 -2.28 22.58 -13.14
N SER A 357 -2.99 23.30 -14.02
CA SER A 357 -4.28 22.85 -14.56
C SER A 357 -4.19 21.57 -15.40
N THR A 358 -2.99 21.25 -15.91
CA THR A 358 -2.71 20.08 -16.74
C THR A 358 -2.03 18.93 -16.00
N PHE A 359 -1.80 19.08 -14.68
CA PHE A 359 -1.09 18.08 -13.89
C PHE A 359 -1.78 16.73 -13.96
N LYS A 360 -1.05 15.68 -14.39
CA LYS A 360 -1.49 14.29 -14.33
C LYS A 360 -0.55 13.42 -13.48
N GLY A 361 0.65 13.92 -13.21
CA GLY A 361 1.71 13.19 -12.54
C GLY A 361 2.10 11.94 -13.32
N ILE A 362 2.25 10.82 -12.62
CA ILE A 362 2.65 9.55 -13.24
C ILE A 362 1.55 8.97 -14.14
N SER A 363 0.30 9.38 -13.97
CA SER A 363 -0.87 8.79 -14.63
C SER A 363 -0.79 8.84 -16.16
N SER A 364 -0.12 9.84 -16.76
CA SER A 364 0.06 9.91 -18.21
C SER A 364 0.78 8.69 -18.79
N LEU A 365 1.62 8.03 -17.99
CA LEU A 365 2.39 6.83 -18.37
C LEU A 365 1.60 5.53 -18.14
N LEU A 366 0.39 5.60 -17.56
CA LEU A 366 -0.37 4.45 -17.08
C LEU A 366 -1.64 4.17 -17.91
N GLU A 367 -2.04 5.14 -18.72
CA GLU A 367 -3.29 5.13 -19.49
C GLU A 367 -3.27 4.09 -20.63
N THR A 368 -2.10 3.79 -21.21
CA THR A 368 -1.95 2.97 -22.44
C THR A 368 -0.97 1.81 -22.29
N ASN A 369 -1.04 0.83 -23.20
CA ASN A 369 -0.14 -0.35 -23.25
C ASN A 369 1.26 0.00 -23.77
N GLU A 370 1.33 0.96 -24.69
CA GLU A 370 2.58 1.50 -25.21
C GLU A 370 2.64 2.96 -24.80
N ILE A 371 3.79 3.36 -24.25
CA ILE A 371 4.04 4.73 -23.82
C ILE A 371 4.49 5.51 -25.06
N THR A 372 3.77 6.56 -25.42
CA THR A 372 4.11 7.42 -26.58
C THR A 372 5.02 8.58 -26.15
N LYS A 373 5.77 9.17 -27.09
CA LYS A 373 6.68 10.31 -26.80
C LYS A 373 5.93 11.46 -26.12
N GLU A 374 4.69 11.72 -26.53
CA GLU A 374 3.83 12.77 -25.98
C GLU A 374 3.51 12.52 -24.49
N GLN A 375 3.25 11.27 -24.11
CA GLN A 375 2.99 10.89 -22.72
C GLN A 375 4.25 11.02 -21.84
N GLU A 376 5.42 10.69 -22.39
CA GLU A 376 6.70 10.89 -21.70
C GLU A 376 6.99 12.37 -21.47
N ILE A 377 6.76 13.20 -22.49
CA ILE A 377 6.90 14.66 -22.42
C ILE A 377 5.94 15.22 -21.36
N ALA A 378 4.69 14.76 -21.34
CA ALA A 378 3.71 15.17 -20.33
C ALA A 378 4.20 14.84 -18.90
N ALA A 379 4.68 13.61 -18.66
CA ALA A 379 5.19 13.21 -17.35
C ALA A 379 6.42 14.04 -16.93
N LYS A 380 7.35 14.30 -17.86
CA LYS A 380 8.51 15.16 -17.60
C LYS A 380 8.12 16.60 -17.30
N ASN A 381 7.13 17.12 -18.01
CA ASN A 381 6.59 18.45 -17.74
C ASN A 381 5.96 18.51 -16.34
N ASP A 382 5.30 17.44 -15.88
CA ASP A 382 4.83 17.33 -14.50
C ASP A 382 5.97 17.24 -13.48
N SER A 383 7.10 16.60 -13.81
CA SER A 383 8.32 16.66 -12.98
C SER A 383 8.85 18.09 -12.84
N ASN A 384 8.94 18.82 -13.96
CA ASN A 384 9.36 20.22 -13.97
C ASN A 384 8.39 21.11 -13.17
N LEU A 385 7.08 20.91 -13.36
CA LEU A 385 6.05 21.60 -12.59
C LEU A 385 6.24 21.38 -11.08
N LEU A 386 6.50 20.14 -10.64
CA LEU A 386 6.76 19.83 -9.24
C LEU A 386 8.05 20.50 -8.72
N ARG A 387 9.09 20.60 -9.54
CA ARG A 387 10.35 21.27 -9.16
C ARG A 387 10.18 22.78 -9.01
N TYR A 388 9.45 23.40 -9.94
CA TYR A 388 9.39 24.85 -10.05
C TYR A 388 8.23 25.47 -9.28
N VAL A 389 7.10 24.76 -9.12
CA VAL A 389 5.86 25.33 -8.59
C VAL A 389 5.45 24.71 -7.24
N SER A 390 5.62 23.40 -7.07
CA SER A 390 5.23 22.73 -5.81
C SER A 390 6.01 23.29 -4.62
N SER A 391 5.35 23.29 -3.47
CA SER A 391 5.98 23.57 -2.18
C SER A 391 6.83 22.39 -1.66
N ASP A 392 6.59 21.18 -2.18
CA ASP A 392 7.41 19.99 -1.96
C ASP A 392 7.81 19.36 -3.30
N SER A 393 9.12 19.32 -3.57
CA SER A 393 9.71 18.79 -4.80
C SER A 393 10.32 17.39 -4.63
N LYS A 394 10.23 16.76 -3.45
CA LYS A 394 10.89 15.47 -3.17
C LYS A 394 10.47 14.34 -4.11
N SER A 395 9.23 14.36 -4.59
CA SER A 395 8.66 13.36 -5.50
C SER A 395 8.73 13.75 -6.98
N ALA A 396 9.39 14.87 -7.32
CA ALA A 396 9.45 15.35 -8.69
C ALA A 396 10.10 14.35 -9.66
N ASP A 397 11.16 13.68 -9.24
CA ASP A 397 11.86 12.65 -10.04
C ASP A 397 11.00 11.41 -10.31
N LYS A 398 9.88 11.28 -9.59
CA LYS A 398 8.91 10.21 -9.77
C LYS A 398 7.55 10.74 -10.21
N TYR A 399 7.52 11.91 -10.86
CA TYR A 399 6.28 12.50 -11.40
C TYR A 399 5.17 12.67 -10.35
N GLY A 400 5.57 12.97 -9.11
CA GLY A 400 4.65 13.16 -7.98
C GLY A 400 4.16 11.86 -7.34
N PHE A 401 4.63 10.69 -7.79
CA PHE A 401 4.20 9.38 -7.30
C PHE A 401 4.43 9.21 -5.80
N ASP A 402 3.35 8.96 -5.07
CA ASP A 402 3.34 8.74 -3.61
C ASP A 402 3.14 7.25 -3.23
N GLY A 403 3.34 6.34 -4.19
CA GLY A 403 3.20 4.90 -3.98
C GLY A 403 1.80 4.36 -4.33
N PHE A 404 1.67 3.02 -4.24
CA PHE A 404 0.37 2.36 -4.21
C PHE A 404 -0.32 2.66 -2.87
N LYS A 405 -1.52 3.23 -2.93
CA LYS A 405 -2.34 3.52 -1.75
C LYS A 405 -3.55 2.61 -1.75
N SER A 406 -3.78 1.98 -0.60
CA SER A 406 -5.06 1.38 -0.27
C SER A 406 -5.67 2.16 0.88
N VAL A 407 -7.00 2.19 0.95
CA VAL A 407 -7.69 2.77 2.10
C VAL A 407 -7.29 2.05 3.40
N LEU A 408 -7.06 0.73 3.37
CA LEU A 408 -6.66 -0.04 4.54
C LEU A 408 -5.29 0.40 5.07
N ASN A 409 -4.34 0.72 4.19
CA ASN A 409 -3.06 1.28 4.59
C ASN A 409 -3.21 2.71 5.12
N SER A 410 -3.99 3.55 4.44
CA SER A 410 -4.24 4.92 4.92
C SER A 410 -4.97 4.96 6.26
N LEU A 411 -5.81 3.98 6.58
CA LEU A 411 -6.47 3.85 7.89
C LEU A 411 -5.50 3.59 9.05
N LYS A 412 -4.27 3.15 8.79
CA LYS A 412 -3.23 3.04 9.83
C LYS A 412 -2.79 4.42 10.34
N GLU A 413 -2.99 5.48 9.55
CA GLU A 413 -2.68 6.86 9.93
C GLU A 413 -3.66 7.36 11.00
N LYS A 414 -3.15 8.12 11.97
CA LYS A 414 -3.97 8.71 13.06
C LYS A 414 -4.81 9.90 12.59
N ASP A 415 -4.38 10.62 11.56
CA ASP A 415 -5.06 11.82 11.06
C ASP A 415 -6.14 11.46 10.03
N PRO A 416 -7.44 11.71 10.31
CA PRO A 416 -8.52 11.44 9.37
C PRO A 416 -8.43 12.19 8.03
N ASN A 417 -7.72 13.33 7.94
CA ASN A 417 -7.50 13.99 6.65
C ASN A 417 -6.73 13.09 5.66
N LYS A 418 -5.86 12.20 6.15
CA LYS A 418 -5.02 11.33 5.31
C LYS A 418 -5.80 10.19 4.64
N TYR A 419 -6.94 9.79 5.20
CA TYR A 419 -7.69 8.63 4.71
C TYR A 419 -9.15 8.92 4.34
N MET A 420 -9.82 9.94 4.91
CA MET A 420 -11.21 10.27 4.54
C MET A 420 -11.35 10.78 3.11
N ASN A 421 -10.45 11.66 2.67
CA ASN A 421 -10.54 12.21 1.33
C ASN A 421 -10.28 11.14 0.26
N LEU A 422 -9.25 10.30 0.45
CA LEU A 422 -8.97 9.18 -0.44
C LEU A 422 -10.12 8.17 -0.44
N LEU A 423 -10.68 7.84 0.74
CA LEU A 423 -11.85 6.97 0.84
C LEU A 423 -13.03 7.54 0.05
N SER A 424 -13.32 8.84 0.21
CA SER A 424 -14.38 9.50 -0.54
C SER A 424 -14.13 9.45 -2.05
N ILE A 425 -12.91 9.75 -2.50
CA ILE A 425 -12.54 9.72 -3.93
C ILE A 425 -12.78 8.32 -4.52
N LEU A 426 -12.32 7.27 -3.84
CA LEU A 426 -12.44 5.89 -4.31
C LEU A 426 -13.86 5.33 -4.20
N MET A 427 -14.69 5.88 -3.31
CA MET A 427 -16.11 5.55 -3.22
C MET A 427 -16.97 6.28 -4.26
N GLY A 428 -16.44 7.33 -4.90
CA GLY A 428 -17.14 8.15 -5.88
C GLY A 428 -17.78 9.40 -5.27
N ASP A 429 -18.52 10.16 -6.08
CA ASP A 429 -19.21 11.37 -5.62
C ASP A 429 -20.36 11.02 -4.67
N ALA A 430 -20.58 11.85 -3.64
CA ALA A 430 -21.61 11.60 -2.64
C ALA A 430 -23.01 11.97 -3.12
N ASP A 431 -23.96 11.07 -2.84
CA ASP A 431 -25.40 11.32 -2.90
C ASP A 431 -26.00 11.16 -1.48
N LYS A 432 -27.33 11.17 -1.33
CA LYS A 432 -27.95 11.04 0.01
C LYS A 432 -27.57 9.72 0.72
N ASP A 433 -27.25 8.67 -0.04
CA ASP A 433 -27.09 7.29 0.43
C ASP A 433 -25.69 6.68 0.24
N LYS A 434 -24.82 7.29 -0.56
CA LYS A 434 -23.49 6.76 -0.95
C LYS A 434 -22.37 7.80 -0.78
N SER A 435 -21.15 7.28 -0.60
CA SER A 435 -19.88 8.02 -0.42
C SER A 435 -19.86 8.99 0.78
N ILE A 436 -18.85 9.87 0.89
CA ILE A 436 -18.62 10.72 2.07
C ILE A 436 -18.82 12.19 1.75
N PHE A 437 -18.03 12.72 0.82
CA PHE A 437 -18.07 14.13 0.44
C PHE A 437 -18.64 14.31 -0.95
N LYS A 438 -19.49 15.32 -1.11
CA LYS A 438 -19.92 15.78 -2.42
C LYS A 438 -18.76 16.54 -3.06
N VAL A 439 -18.45 16.19 -4.30
CA VAL A 439 -17.36 16.81 -5.06
C VAL A 439 -17.88 18.09 -5.71
N GLU A 440 -17.23 19.22 -5.42
CA GLU A 440 -17.52 20.46 -6.11
C GLU A 440 -16.70 20.57 -7.41
N ASP A 441 -17.36 20.64 -8.56
CA ASP A 441 -16.67 20.83 -9.84
C ASP A 441 -16.34 22.32 -10.08
N LYS A 442 -15.04 22.64 -10.18
CA LYS A 442 -14.50 23.97 -10.50
C LYS A 442 -13.43 23.84 -11.58
N LYS A 443 -13.83 23.57 -12.83
CA LYS A 443 -12.90 23.46 -13.98
C LYS A 443 -12.01 24.68 -14.18
N ASP A 444 -12.54 25.88 -13.95
CA ASP A 444 -11.81 27.15 -14.17
C ASP A 444 -11.10 27.68 -12.90
N LEU A 445 -10.88 26.84 -11.89
CA LEU A 445 -10.37 27.27 -10.59
C LEU A 445 -9.07 28.08 -10.69
N PHE A 446 -8.05 27.54 -11.37
CA PHE A 446 -6.74 28.19 -11.50
C PHE A 446 -6.77 29.37 -12.48
N THR A 447 -7.63 29.32 -13.50
CA THR A 447 -7.88 30.45 -14.40
C THR A 447 -8.48 31.63 -13.63
N LYS A 448 -9.48 31.40 -12.78
CA LYS A 448 -10.06 32.43 -11.91
C LYS A 448 -9.03 33.00 -10.93
N LEU A 449 -8.20 32.13 -10.33
CA LEU A 449 -7.12 32.57 -9.45
C LEU A 449 -6.12 33.49 -10.18
N LYS A 450 -5.71 33.11 -11.41
CA LYS A 450 -4.82 33.92 -12.26
C LYS A 450 -5.41 35.29 -12.57
N GLU A 451 -6.69 35.35 -12.95
CA GLU A 451 -7.38 36.61 -13.21
C GLU A 451 -7.47 37.49 -11.95
N ASN A 452 -7.66 36.89 -10.77
CA ASN A 452 -7.63 37.63 -9.52
C ASN A 452 -6.23 38.17 -9.20
N PHE A 453 -5.17 37.42 -9.47
CA PHE A 453 -3.79 37.92 -9.33
C PHE A 453 -3.52 39.08 -10.29
N LYS A 454 -3.91 38.96 -11.56
CA LYS A 454 -3.75 40.02 -12.57
C LYS A 454 -4.33 41.36 -12.12
N LYS A 455 -5.50 41.35 -11.45
CA LYS A 455 -6.12 42.57 -10.90
C LYS A 455 -5.26 43.28 -9.85
N ILE A 456 -4.43 42.55 -9.09
CA ILE A 456 -3.55 43.12 -8.05
C ILE A 456 -2.43 43.96 -8.69
N PHE A 457 -1.92 43.54 -9.85
CA PHE A 457 -0.91 44.29 -10.59
C PHE A 457 -1.48 45.55 -11.25
N GLY A 458 -2.78 45.58 -11.55
CA GLY A 458 -3.48 46.74 -12.09
C GLY A 458 -2.80 47.31 -13.34
N ASP A 459 -2.62 48.64 -13.38
CA ASP A 459 -1.94 49.38 -14.45
C ASP A 459 -0.42 49.51 -14.23
N ALA A 460 0.18 48.76 -13.30
CA ALA A 460 1.61 48.82 -13.08
C ALA A 460 2.39 48.47 -14.36
N THR A 461 3.51 49.18 -14.56
CA THR A 461 4.40 48.99 -15.70
C THR A 461 5.81 48.66 -15.25
N PHE A 462 6.56 48.00 -16.12
CA PHE A 462 7.98 47.70 -15.95
C PHE A 462 8.70 47.89 -17.29
N ILE A 463 10.02 47.94 -17.27
CA ILE A 463 10.85 48.05 -18.48
C ILE A 463 11.17 46.64 -19.00
N ASP A 464 10.70 46.32 -20.20
CA ASP A 464 10.89 45.01 -20.84
C ASP A 464 12.32 44.85 -21.43
N HIS A 465 12.65 43.67 -21.96
CA HIS A 465 13.89 43.34 -22.68
C HIS A 465 14.19 44.30 -23.83
N GLU A 466 13.16 44.78 -24.53
CA GLU A 466 13.30 45.83 -25.55
C GLU A 466 13.55 47.24 -24.98
N LYS A 467 13.72 47.37 -23.66
CA LYS A 467 13.88 48.64 -22.92
C LYS A 467 12.68 49.60 -23.05
N LYS A 468 11.49 49.07 -23.28
CA LYS A 468 10.23 49.82 -23.38
C LYS A 468 9.33 49.57 -22.18
N PRO A 469 8.50 50.55 -21.75
CA PRO A 469 7.49 50.32 -20.73
C PRO A 469 6.41 49.36 -21.24
N LYS A 470 6.12 48.31 -20.46
CA LYS A 470 5.08 47.30 -20.73
C LYS A 470 4.20 47.12 -19.49
N LYS A 471 2.90 46.89 -19.66
CA LYS A 471 1.98 46.63 -18.53
C LYS A 471 2.11 45.18 -18.08
N PHE A 472 1.98 44.94 -16.78
CA PHE A 472 1.90 43.57 -16.25
C PHE A 472 0.70 42.79 -16.81
N ALA A 473 -0.43 43.46 -17.06
CA ALA A 473 -1.62 42.86 -17.66
C ALA A 473 -1.33 42.17 -19.01
N ASP A 474 -0.39 42.71 -19.79
CA ASP A 474 0.00 42.15 -21.09
C ASP A 474 0.83 40.88 -20.91
N ILE A 475 1.65 40.79 -19.87
CA ILE A 475 2.42 39.59 -19.54
C ILE A 475 1.48 38.43 -19.19
N PHE A 476 0.44 38.68 -18.40
CA PHE A 476 -0.51 37.62 -17.98
C PHE A 476 -1.36 37.07 -19.15
N ASN A 477 -1.45 37.82 -20.25
CA ASN A 477 -2.11 37.40 -21.48
C ASN A 477 -1.15 36.71 -22.45
N GLU A 478 0.16 36.68 -22.19
CA GLU A 478 1.08 35.91 -23.01
C GLU A 478 0.72 34.44 -22.88
N GLY A 479 0.23 33.89 -24.01
CA GLY A 479 -0.21 32.52 -24.09
C GLY A 479 0.96 31.56 -24.02
N THR A 480 0.65 30.29 -24.29
CA THR A 480 1.67 29.29 -24.47
C THR A 480 2.46 29.55 -25.76
N GLU A 481 3.62 30.20 -25.66
CA GLU A 481 4.52 30.38 -26.81
C GLU A 481 5.45 29.17 -26.96
N SER A 482 5.57 28.66 -28.20
CA SER A 482 6.62 27.70 -28.56
C SER A 482 7.83 28.47 -29.09
N VAL A 483 8.96 28.35 -28.41
CA VAL A 483 10.18 29.11 -28.67
C VAL A 483 11.39 28.18 -28.76
N ASP A 484 12.42 28.61 -29.49
CA ASP A 484 13.66 27.86 -29.61
C ASP A 484 14.41 27.88 -28.28
N LYS A 485 14.96 26.72 -27.86
CA LYS A 485 15.61 26.53 -26.55
C LYS A 485 16.74 27.54 -26.26
N GLU A 486 17.40 28.05 -27.30
CA GLU A 486 18.54 28.97 -27.17
C GLU A 486 18.11 30.44 -27.02
N ASN A 487 16.92 30.83 -27.47
CA ASN A 487 16.56 32.23 -27.71
C ASN A 487 15.52 32.83 -26.74
N PHE A 488 14.98 32.05 -25.81
CA PHE A 488 13.87 32.52 -24.94
C PHE A 488 14.31 33.10 -23.59
N SER A 489 15.54 32.83 -23.16
CA SER A 489 16.00 33.07 -21.79
C SER A 489 15.87 34.53 -21.35
N GLU A 490 16.27 35.51 -22.17
CA GLU A 490 16.35 36.91 -21.72
C GLU A 490 14.97 37.54 -21.47
N LYS A 491 14.01 37.38 -22.41
CA LYS A 491 12.64 37.93 -22.29
C LYS A 491 11.96 37.45 -21.01
N TYR A 492 11.89 36.13 -20.82
CA TYR A 492 11.17 35.54 -19.70
C TYR A 492 11.92 35.66 -18.36
N THR A 493 13.26 35.72 -18.37
CA THR A 493 14.03 36.05 -17.16
C THR A 493 13.70 37.46 -16.67
N ARG A 494 13.57 38.44 -17.58
CA ARG A 494 13.16 39.80 -17.20
C ARG A 494 11.72 39.87 -16.71
N TYR A 495 10.80 39.11 -17.30
CA TYR A 495 9.43 39.00 -16.78
C TYR A 495 9.39 38.43 -15.37
N ASN A 496 10.12 37.33 -15.13
CA ASN A 496 10.21 36.72 -13.80
C ASN A 496 10.81 37.70 -12.78
N ALA A 497 11.90 38.40 -13.13
CA ALA A 497 12.53 39.40 -12.26
C ALA A 497 11.60 40.60 -11.97
N ALA A 498 10.83 41.05 -12.97
CA ALA A 498 9.86 42.14 -12.78
C ALA A 498 8.70 41.72 -11.86
N ILE A 499 8.17 40.49 -12.04
CA ILE A 499 7.14 39.91 -11.17
C ILE A 499 7.65 39.78 -9.74
N GLU A 500 8.85 39.21 -9.56
CA GLU A 500 9.49 39.06 -8.26
C GLU A 500 9.71 40.40 -7.58
N LYS A 501 10.25 41.39 -8.30
CA LYS A 501 10.46 42.73 -7.77
C LYS A 501 9.15 43.36 -7.32
N PHE A 502 8.11 43.35 -8.16
CA PHE A 502 6.81 43.91 -7.81
C PHE A 502 6.25 43.29 -6.53
N ILE A 503 6.29 41.96 -6.40
CA ILE A 503 5.80 41.25 -5.22
C ILE A 503 6.65 41.56 -3.98
N ASN A 504 7.97 41.66 -4.13
CA ASN A 504 8.89 41.95 -3.04
C ASN A 504 8.76 43.40 -2.54
N ASP A 505 8.48 44.35 -3.42
CA ASP A 505 8.29 45.77 -3.11
C ASP A 505 6.95 46.04 -2.38
N LEU A 506 5.97 45.14 -2.46
CA LEU A 506 4.74 45.25 -1.67
C LEU A 506 5.02 45.11 -0.16
N SER A 507 4.35 45.94 0.64
CA SER A 507 4.32 45.76 2.09
C SER A 507 3.74 44.38 2.46
N GLU A 508 4.18 43.77 3.55
CA GLU A 508 3.63 42.47 3.99
C GLU A 508 2.11 42.53 4.17
N LYS A 509 1.60 43.65 4.69
CA LYS A 509 0.17 43.88 4.89
C LYS A 509 -0.61 43.87 3.57
N ASP A 510 -0.13 44.63 2.58
CA ASP A 510 -0.81 44.74 1.28
C ASP A 510 -0.70 43.45 0.48
N PHE A 511 0.46 42.79 0.55
CA PHE A 511 0.69 41.48 -0.05
C PHE A 511 -0.28 40.43 0.53
N ASN A 512 -0.27 40.24 1.86
CA ASN A 512 -1.10 39.24 2.53
C ASN A 512 -2.59 39.49 2.28
N LYS A 513 -3.02 40.76 2.34
CA LYS A 513 -4.42 41.11 2.05
C LYS A 513 -4.78 40.79 0.59
N SER A 514 -4.03 41.30 -0.37
CA SER A 514 -4.42 41.23 -1.78
C SER A 514 -4.37 39.81 -2.34
N PHE A 515 -3.24 39.12 -2.13
CA PHE A 515 -3.08 37.74 -2.63
C PHE A 515 -3.89 36.74 -1.79
N GLY A 516 -4.05 36.98 -0.50
CA GLY A 516 -4.92 36.17 0.36
C GLY A 516 -6.40 36.24 -0.05
N LEU A 517 -6.90 37.43 -0.42
CA LEU A 517 -8.27 37.58 -0.95
C LEU A 517 -8.43 36.90 -2.31
N ALA A 518 -7.43 36.99 -3.19
CA ALA A 518 -7.48 36.32 -4.49
C ALA A 518 -7.63 34.79 -4.37
N PHE A 519 -6.91 34.16 -3.43
CA PHE A 519 -7.08 32.74 -3.10
C PHE A 519 -8.45 32.44 -2.50
N ARG A 520 -8.87 33.22 -1.49
CA ARG A 520 -10.20 33.08 -0.88
C ARG A 520 -11.28 33.06 -1.95
N ASP A 521 -11.31 34.07 -2.81
CA ASP A 521 -12.39 34.26 -3.78
C ASP A 521 -12.40 33.20 -4.88
N ALA A 522 -11.24 32.61 -5.23
CA ALA A 522 -11.18 31.53 -6.22
C ALA A 522 -11.67 30.18 -5.63
N PHE A 523 -11.22 29.84 -4.42
CA PHE A 523 -11.45 28.52 -3.83
C PHE A 523 -12.75 28.42 -3.04
N SER A 524 -13.22 29.51 -2.46
CA SER A 524 -14.41 29.51 -1.61
C SER A 524 -15.72 29.73 -2.37
N ASP A 525 -16.82 29.73 -1.61
CA ASP A 525 -18.17 30.00 -2.07
C ASP A 525 -18.75 31.18 -1.26
N GLU A 526 -18.86 32.33 -1.90
CA GLU A 526 -19.37 33.58 -1.30
C GLU A 526 -20.79 33.40 -0.73
N THR A 527 -21.64 32.61 -1.38
CA THR A 527 -23.01 32.36 -0.92
C THR A 527 -23.05 31.59 0.41
N ASN A 528 -21.96 30.89 0.73
CA ASN A 528 -21.77 30.15 1.97
C ASN A 528 -20.78 30.84 2.92
N GLY A 529 -20.62 32.16 2.82
CA GLY A 529 -19.75 32.95 3.69
C GLY A 529 -18.26 32.69 3.46
N TYR A 530 -17.87 32.47 2.20
CA TYR A 530 -16.50 32.15 1.78
C TYR A 530 -15.94 30.86 2.40
N LYS A 531 -16.80 29.90 2.69
CA LYS A 531 -16.39 28.53 3.05
C LYS A 531 -15.93 27.74 1.83
N VAL A 532 -15.06 26.76 2.05
CA VAL A 532 -14.47 25.91 1.02
C VAL A 532 -15.09 24.52 1.05
N SER A 533 -15.22 23.86 -0.10
CA SER A 533 -15.55 22.44 -0.14
C SER A 533 -14.37 21.59 0.33
N THR A 534 -14.66 20.51 1.05
CA THR A 534 -13.64 19.55 1.50
C THR A 534 -12.94 18.88 0.31
N LEU A 535 -13.68 18.69 -0.79
CA LEU A 535 -13.18 18.09 -2.02
C LEU A 535 -13.67 18.87 -3.24
N ILE A 536 -12.73 19.45 -3.98
CA ILE A 536 -12.96 20.15 -5.25
C ILE A 536 -12.40 19.29 -6.38
N LYS A 537 -13.06 19.26 -7.54
CA LYS A 537 -12.53 18.65 -8.76
C LYS A 537 -12.24 19.72 -9.79
N SER A 538 -11.06 19.68 -10.39
CA SER A 538 -10.64 20.60 -11.44
C SER A 538 -9.76 19.86 -12.44
N ASN A 539 -10.19 19.82 -13.71
CA ASN A 539 -9.43 19.23 -14.83
C ASN A 539 -8.86 17.82 -14.57
N GLY A 540 -9.66 16.95 -13.93
CA GLY A 540 -9.28 15.57 -13.62
C GLY A 540 -8.51 15.38 -12.31
N ASN A 541 -8.13 16.47 -11.64
CA ASN A 541 -7.49 16.44 -10.32
C ASN A 541 -8.50 16.66 -9.19
N TYR A 542 -8.22 16.04 -8.04
CA TYR A 542 -8.89 16.28 -6.78
C TYR A 542 -8.08 17.26 -5.95
N ILE A 543 -8.72 18.32 -5.48
CA ILE A 543 -8.11 19.42 -4.74
C ILE A 543 -8.67 19.38 -3.33
N GLN A 544 -7.76 19.26 -2.36
CA GLN A 544 -8.07 19.15 -0.94
C GLN A 544 -7.47 20.36 -0.23
N VAL A 545 -8.32 21.17 0.39
CA VAL A 545 -7.89 22.37 1.11
C VAL A 545 -7.87 22.08 2.60
N ASN A 546 -6.68 22.15 3.20
CA ASN A 546 -6.46 21.91 4.62
C ASN A 546 -5.91 23.16 5.29
N GLU A 547 -5.92 23.17 6.62
CA GLU A 547 -5.34 24.27 7.43
C GLU A 547 -3.83 24.46 7.21
N SER A 548 -3.15 23.51 6.56
CA SER A 548 -1.72 23.57 6.30
C SER A 548 -1.35 23.80 4.83
N GLY A 549 -2.34 23.84 3.92
CA GLY A 549 -2.08 24.01 2.49
C GLY A 549 -3.15 23.39 1.58
N ILE A 550 -2.89 23.46 0.28
CA ILE A 550 -3.67 22.79 -0.78
C ILE A 550 -2.90 21.57 -1.27
N LEU A 551 -3.57 20.43 -1.31
CA LEU A 551 -3.10 19.22 -2.00
C LEU A 551 -3.87 19.06 -3.32
N ILE A 552 -3.15 19.09 -4.43
CA ILE A 552 -3.65 18.76 -5.76
C ILE A 552 -3.24 17.32 -6.05
N GLN A 553 -4.22 16.44 -6.20
CA GLN A 553 -4.02 15.01 -6.27
C GLN A 553 -4.65 14.42 -7.53
N ASN A 554 -3.82 13.79 -8.35
CA ASN A 554 -4.28 12.91 -9.42
C ASN A 554 -4.43 11.49 -8.87
N VAL A 555 -5.56 10.84 -9.15
CA VAL A 555 -5.87 9.50 -8.63
C VAL A 555 -6.19 8.55 -9.79
N PHE A 556 -5.37 7.51 -9.94
CA PHE A 556 -5.55 6.46 -10.91
C PHE A 556 -5.99 5.17 -10.19
N SER A 557 -7.23 4.73 -10.43
CA SER A 557 -7.80 3.55 -9.76
C SER A 557 -7.28 2.24 -10.37
N LEU A 558 -7.07 1.24 -9.51
CA LEU A 558 -6.63 -0.11 -9.89
C LEU A 558 -7.75 -1.11 -9.59
N ASP A 559 -8.78 -1.08 -10.42
CA ASP A 559 -10.03 -1.84 -10.23
C ASP A 559 -10.17 -3.05 -11.18
N LYS A 560 -9.25 -3.21 -12.14
CA LYS A 560 -9.31 -4.25 -13.18
C LYS A 560 -7.98 -5.00 -13.32
N GLU A 561 -8.04 -6.32 -13.46
CA GLU A 561 -6.87 -7.18 -13.63
C GLU A 561 -6.05 -6.80 -14.86
N GLU A 562 -6.72 -6.40 -15.95
CA GLU A 562 -6.10 -5.91 -17.18
C GLU A 562 -5.27 -4.65 -16.94
N VAL A 563 -5.75 -3.73 -16.09
CA VAL A 563 -5.03 -2.50 -15.74
C VAL A 563 -3.77 -2.85 -14.95
N VAL A 564 -3.86 -3.70 -13.94
CA VAL A 564 -2.69 -4.12 -13.14
C VAL A 564 -1.69 -4.90 -13.99
N THR A 565 -2.16 -5.81 -14.83
CA THR A 565 -1.31 -6.55 -15.78
C THR A 565 -0.58 -5.59 -16.71
N ARG A 566 -1.28 -4.59 -17.25
CA ARG A 566 -0.68 -3.55 -18.08
C ARG A 566 0.43 -2.78 -17.38
N LEU A 567 0.23 -2.39 -16.13
CA LEU A 567 1.26 -1.69 -15.35
C LEU A 567 2.52 -2.54 -15.17
N ILE A 568 2.34 -3.82 -14.87
CA ILE A 568 3.44 -4.79 -14.78
C ILE A 568 4.15 -4.89 -16.14
N THR A 569 3.41 -5.07 -17.23
CA THR A 569 4.01 -5.21 -18.56
C THR A 569 4.71 -3.94 -19.01
N ASN A 570 4.17 -2.75 -18.73
CA ASN A 570 4.82 -1.48 -19.08
C ASN A 570 6.17 -1.33 -18.38
N ASP A 571 6.23 -1.62 -17.07
CA ASP A 571 7.48 -1.57 -16.31
C ASP A 571 8.51 -2.61 -16.82
N LEU A 572 8.04 -3.81 -17.16
CA LEU A 572 8.89 -4.85 -17.78
C LEU A 572 9.36 -4.47 -19.18
N SER A 573 8.54 -3.80 -20.00
CA SER A 573 8.92 -3.29 -21.32
C SER A 573 10.01 -2.23 -21.26
N ILE A 574 10.00 -1.38 -20.22
CA ILE A 574 11.07 -0.42 -19.94
C ILE A 574 12.35 -1.18 -19.60
N LEU A 575 12.28 -2.15 -18.68
CA LEU A 575 13.43 -2.91 -18.22
C LEU A 575 14.04 -3.84 -19.30
N SER A 576 13.19 -4.45 -20.13
CA SER A 576 13.63 -5.31 -21.23
C SER A 576 14.09 -4.52 -22.46
N LYS A 577 13.94 -3.18 -22.44
CA LYS A 577 14.16 -2.28 -23.59
C LYS A 577 13.25 -2.56 -24.78
N ALA A 578 12.15 -3.28 -24.59
CA ALA A 578 11.18 -3.51 -25.65
C ALA A 578 10.49 -2.22 -26.12
N ASN A 579 10.32 -1.27 -25.20
CA ASN A 579 9.85 0.09 -25.47
C ASN A 579 10.94 1.09 -25.10
N HIS A 580 12.14 0.92 -25.67
CA HIS A 580 13.26 1.81 -25.37
C HIS A 580 12.98 3.22 -25.91
N SER A 581 12.72 4.15 -25.00
CA SER A 581 13.00 5.56 -25.22
C SER A 581 14.30 5.93 -24.50
N ASP A 582 15.01 6.95 -24.98
CA ASP A 582 16.21 7.49 -24.30
C ASP A 582 15.87 8.09 -22.92
N THR A 583 14.59 8.16 -22.61
CA THR A 583 14.01 9.09 -21.64
C THR A 583 13.26 8.40 -20.50
N LEU A 584 12.84 7.14 -20.68
CA LEU A 584 12.28 6.27 -19.63
C LEU A 584 13.08 4.96 -19.57
N ASN A 585 14.17 4.98 -18.80
CA ASN A 585 15.08 3.84 -18.61
C ASN A 585 15.06 3.29 -17.16
N THR A 586 14.20 3.81 -16.30
CA THR A 586 14.08 3.40 -14.90
C THR A 586 12.70 2.85 -14.61
N LYS A 587 12.64 1.89 -13.68
CA LYS A 587 11.38 1.32 -13.21
C LYS A 587 10.47 2.40 -12.62
N LEU A 588 9.22 2.42 -13.07
CA LEU A 588 8.15 3.25 -12.53
C LEU A 588 7.67 2.69 -11.18
N PHE A 589 7.67 1.36 -11.04
CA PHE A 589 7.13 0.67 -9.87
C PHE A 589 8.16 -0.24 -9.20
N ASN A 590 7.95 -0.51 -7.91
CA ASN A 590 8.67 -1.58 -7.24
C ASN A 590 7.87 -2.88 -7.31
N LEU A 591 8.01 -3.61 -8.41
CA LEU A 591 7.27 -4.86 -8.62
C LEU A 591 7.55 -5.91 -7.53
N ASP A 592 8.76 -5.93 -6.96
CA ASP A 592 9.16 -6.88 -5.92
C ASP A 592 8.25 -6.84 -4.67
N SER A 593 7.59 -5.71 -4.40
CA SER A 593 6.73 -5.53 -3.22
C SER A 593 5.28 -5.17 -3.55
N ILE A 594 4.86 -5.24 -4.81
CA ILE A 594 3.51 -4.80 -5.25
C ILE A 594 2.38 -5.47 -4.46
N PHE A 595 2.49 -6.78 -4.18
CA PHE A 595 1.47 -7.54 -3.45
C PHE A 595 1.73 -7.68 -1.95
N SER A 596 2.79 -7.06 -1.41
CA SER A 596 3.21 -7.24 -0.01
C SER A 596 2.11 -6.95 1.02
N GLU A 597 1.17 -6.06 0.71
CA GLU A 597 0.03 -5.74 1.58
C GLU A 597 -0.90 -6.95 1.83
N ILE A 598 -1.12 -7.79 0.83
CA ILE A 598 -2.03 -8.93 0.95
C ILE A 598 -1.32 -10.22 1.35
N LEU A 599 0.00 -10.30 1.15
CA LEU A 599 0.80 -11.50 1.42
C LEU A 599 1.25 -11.52 2.88
N THR A 600 0.28 -11.47 3.79
CA THR A 600 0.47 -11.57 5.24
C THR A 600 0.55 -13.01 5.71
N ARG A 601 1.03 -13.25 6.94
CA ARG A 601 1.16 -14.60 7.49
C ARG A 601 -0.19 -15.33 7.52
N ASP A 602 -1.25 -14.66 7.95
CA ASP A 602 -2.60 -15.21 8.01
C ASP A 602 -3.15 -15.56 6.61
N TYR A 603 -2.85 -14.74 5.61
CA TYR A 603 -3.19 -15.04 4.22
C TYR A 603 -2.49 -16.33 3.76
N MET A 604 -1.18 -16.44 3.98
CA MET A 604 -0.38 -17.59 3.54
C MET A 604 -0.84 -18.89 4.20
N VAL A 605 -1.13 -18.86 5.50
CA VAL A 605 -1.61 -20.03 6.25
C VAL A 605 -3.02 -20.42 5.78
N ASN A 606 -3.92 -19.44 5.63
CA ASN A 606 -5.28 -19.69 5.15
C ASN A 606 -5.30 -20.23 3.70
N ASP A 607 -4.46 -19.72 2.80
CA ASP A 607 -4.32 -20.25 1.44
C ASP A 607 -3.90 -21.73 1.47
N LEU A 608 -2.91 -22.08 2.30
CA LEU A 608 -2.42 -23.45 2.38
C LEU A 608 -3.42 -24.40 3.03
N LEU A 609 -4.12 -23.97 4.08
CA LEU A 609 -5.16 -24.77 4.74
C LEU A 609 -6.38 -25.03 3.86
N GLN A 610 -6.52 -24.34 2.73
CA GLN A 610 -7.54 -24.65 1.72
C GLN A 610 -7.09 -25.74 0.74
N GLN A 611 -5.80 -26.00 0.60
CA GLN A 611 -5.24 -26.98 -0.35
C GLN A 611 -5.27 -28.41 0.21
N ASP A 612 -5.89 -29.34 -0.52
CA ASP A 612 -6.07 -30.72 -0.04
C ASP A 612 -4.75 -31.47 0.14
N ASN A 613 -3.75 -31.20 -0.70
CA ASN A 613 -2.41 -31.78 -0.55
C ASN A 613 -1.78 -31.42 0.80
N PHE A 614 -1.95 -30.17 1.25
CA PHE A 614 -1.42 -29.74 2.55
C PHE A 614 -2.24 -30.31 3.71
N LYS A 615 -3.58 -30.33 3.60
CA LYS A 615 -4.45 -30.97 4.61
C LYS A 615 -4.08 -32.45 4.81
N ASN A 616 -3.84 -33.18 3.72
CA ASN A 616 -3.46 -34.58 3.78
C ASN A 616 -2.07 -34.78 4.40
N TYR A 617 -1.10 -33.91 4.05
CA TYR A 617 0.22 -33.91 4.68
C TYR A 617 0.13 -33.69 6.19
N ILE A 618 -0.62 -32.67 6.64
CA ILE A 618 -0.65 -32.32 8.05
C ILE A 618 -1.35 -33.38 8.90
N LYS A 619 -2.42 -34.00 8.40
CA LYS A 619 -3.08 -35.16 9.02
C LYS A 619 -2.15 -36.35 9.20
N SER A 620 -1.07 -36.43 8.42
CA SER A 620 -0.07 -37.49 8.55
C SER A 620 0.96 -37.21 9.64
N LYS A 621 1.04 -35.99 10.18
CA LYS A 621 2.05 -35.57 11.16
C LYS A 621 1.54 -35.71 12.58
N GLU A 622 2.44 -36.08 13.47
CA GLU A 622 2.20 -36.11 14.90
C GLU A 622 2.43 -34.73 15.51
N TYR A 623 1.64 -34.39 16.51
CA TYR A 623 1.83 -33.23 17.36
C TYR A 623 1.40 -33.55 18.79
N LEU A 624 1.90 -32.75 19.73
CA LEU A 624 1.52 -32.83 21.13
C LEU A 624 0.20 -32.07 21.30
N SER A 625 -0.87 -32.73 21.76
CA SER A 625 -2.14 -32.05 22.06
C SER A 625 -2.01 -31.16 23.29
N LEU A 626 -3.03 -30.33 23.56
CA LEU A 626 -3.08 -29.49 24.76
C LEU A 626 -3.04 -30.30 26.06
N GLU A 627 -3.58 -31.51 26.01
CA GLU A 627 -3.60 -32.48 27.10
C GLU A 627 -2.26 -33.22 27.25
N GLY A 628 -1.22 -32.84 26.48
CA GLY A 628 0.11 -33.45 26.55
C GLY A 628 0.19 -34.83 25.88
N THR A 629 -0.80 -35.20 25.06
CA THR A 629 -0.81 -36.51 24.38
C THR A 629 -0.27 -36.38 22.95
N LYS A 630 0.68 -37.22 22.55
CA LYS A 630 1.14 -37.26 21.15
C LYS A 630 0.07 -37.95 20.29
N ARG A 631 -0.45 -37.24 19.30
CA ARG A 631 -1.41 -37.79 18.32
C ARG A 631 -1.25 -37.11 16.95
N LYS A 632 -1.88 -37.68 15.92
CA LYS A 632 -1.96 -37.02 14.60
C LYS A 632 -2.98 -35.88 14.61
N PHE A 633 -2.79 -34.90 13.70
CA PHE A 633 -3.79 -33.87 13.45
C PHE A 633 -5.08 -34.48 12.88
N ASN A 634 -6.22 -34.00 13.34
CA ASN A 634 -7.55 -34.35 12.84
C ASN A 634 -8.23 -33.13 12.19
N ASP A 635 -9.44 -33.34 11.64
CA ASP A 635 -10.21 -32.26 11.00
C ASP A 635 -10.58 -31.12 11.95
N GLN A 636 -10.82 -31.43 13.23
CA GLN A 636 -11.12 -30.42 14.24
C GLN A 636 -9.90 -29.53 14.51
N ASP A 637 -8.69 -30.08 14.53
CA ASP A 637 -7.47 -29.28 14.72
C ASP A 637 -7.22 -28.34 13.55
N ILE A 638 -7.47 -28.81 12.32
CA ILE A 638 -7.38 -27.99 11.11
C ILE A 638 -8.41 -26.87 11.16
N LEU A 639 -9.66 -27.17 11.54
CA LEU A 639 -10.71 -26.17 11.70
C LEU A 639 -10.36 -25.14 12.78
N ASN A 640 -9.81 -25.60 13.91
CA ASN A 640 -9.33 -24.76 15.00
C ASN A 640 -8.19 -23.83 14.53
N ALA A 641 -7.23 -24.34 13.76
CA ALA A 641 -6.18 -23.52 13.14
C ALA A 641 -6.76 -22.48 12.16
N ILE A 642 -7.70 -22.87 11.29
CA ILE A 642 -8.40 -21.94 10.38
C ILE A 642 -9.13 -20.85 11.18
N ASN A 643 -9.80 -21.22 12.26
CA ASN A 643 -10.53 -20.27 13.11
C ASN A 643 -9.58 -19.32 13.84
N TYR A 644 -8.39 -19.78 14.25
CA TYR A 644 -7.36 -18.91 14.81
C TYR A 644 -6.87 -17.87 13.79
N GLU A 645 -6.60 -18.26 12.54
CA GLU A 645 -6.18 -17.31 11.50
C GLU A 645 -7.30 -16.30 11.17
N LYS A 646 -8.55 -16.75 11.16
CA LYS A 646 -9.71 -15.85 11.04
C LYS A 646 -9.75 -14.85 12.21
N LEU A 647 -9.52 -15.34 13.44
CA LEU A 647 -9.48 -14.52 14.66
C LEU A 647 -8.36 -13.46 14.59
N ILE A 648 -7.15 -13.83 14.17
CA ILE A 648 -6.03 -12.90 13.99
C ILE A 648 -6.41 -11.81 12.97
N ARG A 649 -6.99 -12.20 11.83
CA ARG A 649 -7.41 -11.27 10.79
C ARG A 649 -8.54 -10.34 11.26
N GLU A 650 -9.49 -10.83 12.04
CA GLU A 650 -10.53 -10.01 12.65
C GLU A 650 -9.96 -9.06 13.71
N THR A 651 -8.96 -9.52 14.47
CA THR A 651 -8.24 -8.70 15.46
C THR A 651 -7.44 -7.60 14.78
N SER A 652 -6.78 -7.87 13.65
CA SER A 652 -6.04 -6.83 12.91
C SER A 652 -6.98 -5.77 12.32
N LYS A 653 -8.15 -6.18 11.82
CA LYS A 653 -9.24 -5.25 11.44
C LYS A 653 -9.75 -4.45 12.64
N TYR A 654 -9.92 -5.08 13.80
CA TYR A 654 -10.29 -4.38 15.03
C TYR A 654 -9.25 -3.33 15.43
N VAL A 655 -7.95 -3.66 15.40
CA VAL A 655 -6.87 -2.70 15.70
C VAL A 655 -6.93 -1.49 14.77
N LEU A 656 -7.27 -1.66 13.48
CA LEU A 656 -7.47 -0.55 12.55
C LEU A 656 -8.65 0.35 12.92
N ILE A 657 -9.66 -0.19 13.61
CA ILE A 657 -10.90 0.49 13.98
C ILE A 657 -10.84 1.04 15.43
N ASN A 658 -10.03 0.42 16.28
CA ASN A 658 -9.87 0.78 17.68
C ASN A 658 -9.30 2.20 17.80
N GLY A 659 -9.94 3.04 18.60
CA GLY A 659 -9.57 4.46 18.72
C GLY A 659 -10.02 5.36 17.57
N LYS A 660 -10.36 4.82 16.37
CA LYS A 660 -10.78 5.63 15.22
C LYS A 660 -12.02 6.46 15.49
N ALA A 661 -12.98 5.95 16.26
CA ALA A 661 -14.17 6.72 16.62
C ALA A 661 -13.80 8.02 17.36
N ASN A 662 -12.80 7.99 18.24
CA ASN A 662 -12.32 9.20 18.92
C ASN A 662 -11.56 10.11 17.96
N GLU A 663 -10.69 9.56 17.10
CA GLU A 663 -9.97 10.35 16.08
C GLU A 663 -10.94 11.07 15.13
N ILE A 664 -11.96 10.36 14.63
CA ILE A 664 -13.02 10.93 13.77
C ILE A 664 -13.82 11.98 14.54
N LYS A 665 -14.16 11.73 15.81
CA LYS A 665 -14.85 12.71 16.65
C LYS A 665 -14.04 13.99 16.80
N GLN A 666 -12.75 13.90 17.12
CA GLN A 666 -11.87 15.06 17.22
C GLN A 666 -11.73 15.80 15.89
N PHE A 667 -11.62 15.05 14.79
CA PHE A 667 -11.61 15.60 13.45
C PHE A 667 -12.90 16.37 13.11
N ILE A 668 -14.06 15.80 13.39
CA ILE A 668 -15.36 16.44 13.19
C ILE A 668 -15.43 17.74 14.01
N ILE A 669 -15.11 17.67 15.31
CA ILE A 669 -15.09 18.85 16.20
C ILE A 669 -14.18 19.93 15.63
N LYS A 670 -12.98 19.55 15.18
CA LYS A 670 -12.02 20.47 14.58
C LYS A 670 -12.57 21.13 13.31
N LYS A 671 -13.17 20.35 12.39
CA LYS A 671 -13.76 20.87 11.15
C LYS A 671 -14.96 21.80 11.41
N PHE A 672 -15.76 21.53 12.44
CA PHE A 672 -16.83 22.44 12.84
C PHE A 672 -16.32 23.71 13.51
N ASN A 673 -15.39 23.58 14.46
CA ASN A 673 -14.84 24.71 15.19
C ASN A 673 -14.06 25.67 14.28
N SER A 674 -13.42 25.16 13.21
CA SER A 674 -12.75 26.00 12.24
C SER A 674 -13.75 26.81 11.39
N ASN A 675 -14.97 26.29 11.19
CA ASN A 675 -16.02 26.91 10.37
C ASN A 675 -15.56 27.24 8.93
N LEU A 676 -14.51 26.58 8.44
CA LEU A 676 -13.91 26.83 7.12
C LEU A 676 -14.57 26.03 5.99
N TYR A 677 -15.27 24.95 6.34
CA TYR A 677 -15.73 23.94 5.41
C TYR A 677 -17.24 23.98 5.23
N LYS A 678 -17.71 24.03 3.99
CA LYS A 678 -19.15 24.16 3.70
C LYS A 678 -19.93 22.85 3.86
N ASP A 679 -19.24 21.70 3.81
CA ASP A 679 -19.87 20.39 3.95
C ASP A 679 -20.37 20.11 5.37
N TYR A 680 -19.79 20.79 6.36
CA TYR A 680 -20.08 20.61 7.78
C TYR A 680 -21.12 21.66 8.19
N VAL A 681 -22.38 21.23 8.34
CA VAL A 681 -23.51 22.12 8.59
C VAL A 681 -24.10 21.85 9.97
N PHE A 682 -24.50 22.93 10.66
CA PHE A 682 -25.30 22.84 11.88
C PHE A 682 -26.77 23.12 11.54
N LYS A 683 -27.62 22.10 11.66
CA LYS A 683 -29.05 22.16 11.32
C LYS A 683 -29.85 21.36 12.36
N ASP A 684 -31.00 21.87 12.79
CA ASP A 684 -31.89 21.21 13.75
C ASP A 684 -31.19 20.75 15.05
N ASN A 685 -30.31 21.61 15.59
CA ASN A 685 -29.45 21.34 16.76
C ASN A 685 -28.51 20.12 16.58
N LYS A 686 -28.18 19.75 15.35
CA LYS A 686 -27.29 18.63 15.02
C LYS A 686 -26.21 19.06 14.05
N PHE A 687 -25.05 18.46 14.26
CA PHE A 687 -23.93 18.49 13.33
C PHE A 687 -24.16 17.45 12.25
N ILE A 688 -24.30 17.89 11.00
CA ILE A 688 -24.55 17.04 9.83
C ILE A 688 -23.46 17.26 8.78
N LEU A 689 -23.29 16.25 7.93
CA LEU A 689 -22.42 16.30 6.76
C LEU A 689 -23.32 16.38 5.52
N SER A 690 -23.27 17.46 4.74
CA SER A 690 -24.00 17.55 3.49
C SER A 690 -23.42 16.59 2.44
N PRO A 691 -24.22 15.82 1.68
CA PRO A 691 -25.69 15.85 1.56
C PRO A 691 -26.45 14.90 2.51
N HIS A 692 -25.78 14.29 3.49
CA HIS A 692 -26.31 13.30 4.43
C HIS A 692 -27.04 13.93 5.62
N GLU A 693 -28.10 14.69 5.34
CA GLU A 693 -28.84 15.47 6.36
C GLU A 693 -29.58 14.62 7.40
N ASP A 694 -29.88 13.35 7.09
CA ASP A 694 -30.66 12.45 7.95
C ASP A 694 -29.79 11.56 8.87
N LYS A 695 -28.46 11.71 8.79
CA LYS A 695 -27.49 10.83 9.47
C LYS A 695 -26.64 11.64 10.45
N GLU A 696 -26.45 11.08 11.65
CA GLU A 696 -25.50 11.63 12.61
C GLU A 696 -24.08 11.39 12.07
N ILE A 697 -23.29 12.46 11.97
CA ILE A 697 -22.03 12.50 11.22
C ILE A 697 -20.99 11.48 11.72
N LEU A 698 -20.81 11.34 13.04
CA LEU A 698 -19.83 10.42 13.60
C LEU A 698 -20.22 8.97 13.30
N SER A 699 -21.47 8.61 13.58
CA SER A 699 -22.03 7.29 13.29
C SER A 699 -21.97 6.98 11.80
N TYR A 700 -22.26 7.96 10.94
CA TYR A 700 -22.19 7.81 9.50
C TYR A 700 -20.77 7.50 9.02
N LEU A 701 -19.82 8.39 9.30
CA LEU A 701 -18.42 8.24 8.87
C LEU A 701 -17.82 6.93 9.39
N PHE A 702 -18.04 6.64 10.67
CA PHE A 702 -17.56 5.40 11.27
C PHE A 702 -18.19 4.15 10.62
N THR A 703 -19.51 4.14 10.42
CA THR A 703 -20.19 3.01 9.75
C THR A 703 -19.70 2.85 8.31
N THR A 704 -19.46 3.95 7.58
CA THR A 704 -18.93 3.92 6.22
C THR A 704 -17.54 3.30 6.19
N ILE A 705 -16.64 3.67 7.10
CA ILE A 705 -15.30 3.07 7.24
C ILE A 705 -15.40 1.58 7.56
N VAL A 706 -16.21 1.22 8.56
CA VAL A 706 -16.39 -0.18 8.98
C VAL A 706 -16.95 -1.02 7.85
N ASN A 707 -18.00 -0.54 7.17
CA ASN A 707 -18.56 -1.21 6.01
C ASN A 707 -17.53 -1.39 4.91
N TYR A 708 -16.72 -0.37 4.64
CA TYR A 708 -15.64 -0.47 3.66
C TYR A 708 -14.61 -1.55 4.02
N ILE A 709 -14.15 -1.60 5.29
CA ILE A 709 -13.21 -2.62 5.81
C ILE A 709 -13.81 -4.04 5.80
N ASN A 710 -15.13 -4.13 6.02
CA ASN A 710 -15.86 -5.38 6.16
C ASN A 710 -16.55 -5.85 4.89
N THR A 711 -16.48 -5.09 3.79
CA THR A 711 -16.92 -5.57 2.49
C THR A 711 -16.17 -6.87 2.21
N LYS A 712 -16.85 -8.01 2.43
CA LYS A 712 -16.50 -9.27 1.81
C LYS A 712 -16.82 -9.05 0.35
N ASN A 713 -15.80 -9.06 -0.48
CA ASN A 713 -15.98 -9.64 -1.80
C ASN A 713 -15.38 -11.03 -1.72
#